data_AF-A0A1D3CZA9-F1
#
_entry.id   AF-A0A1D3CZA9-F1
#
_cell.length_a   1.000
_cell.length_b   1.000
_cell.length_c   1.000
_cell.angle_alpha   90.00
_cell.angle_beta   90.00
_cell.angle_gamma   90.00
#
_symmetry.space_group_name_H-M   'P 1'
#
loop_
_entity.id
_entity.type
_entity.pdbx_description
1 polymer ?
#
loop_
_entity_poly.entity_id
_entity_poly.type
_entity_poly.pdbx_seq_one_letter_code
_entity_poly.pdbx_strand_id
1 'polypeptide(L)'
;MGVLKKLVKSSFSPWAVFLICLGGMAEVREPLAPPCLQLVLTDIQWAQGYKLVKWRQECFAAGTPTFNTLLAVVTMGLSISRLLSRIFGKREMRILMVGLDAAGKTTILYKLKLGEVVTTIPTIGFNVETVEFKNISFTVWDVGGQDKIRPLWRHYFSNTHGIIFVVDSNDRERIVDAKEELHRMLGEDELRDAVLLVFANKQDLPNAMSVPEITDKLMLYSIRHRHWYIQSACATAGDGLFEGLEWLSTTLANKSLRTSGNFSGSKWQISRQQFSGCVAGKYSGVHPESASVRATTPFEGQKPGTSGLRKKTREFMQPGYLSNYVQAVFDCLPESEVRGGTMLVAGDGRYFCEAAIKKIVSIAAGNGVGRVWIAKDGLATTPACSAILRLREKSVAFGGFILTASHNPGGIDADFGVKYNTGNGAPALESLTNMIYERTKTVQEIKHVKLLDFDLDTYGIKVLIKDQFIAEVIDGTEDWLHLMKAVFHFPSIRRLIQSPSFSFVFDGMHGVAGPTAERLFVQELGADSMSLRACNPLPDFGGHHPDPNLVYAKELVDIMKFFNPEQVDSNTPLFGAAADGDCDRNMILGRGFFVTPSDSVAIIAQYAEKVIPFFMKNKDGTGGLKGLARSMPTSMALDSVAKKLGKDVYETPTGWKYFTNLMDAGRLSICGEESFGTGSMHVREKDGLWAVLCWLSILAYRNGLMDNVEEELEMQKRGETPAIPSPEKIENFVGVQQIVEEFWKDFGRNYYMRYDYENKSSSSASQMMSMLKSLTSASQEDLKKHIKATVPKELRGKLQAEKIDVFKYTDPIDGSVADDQGIRLYFPKGRAIWRLSGTGSSGATIRMYFELVEDRPDYLLKNPKDILADLIAYAIAFCKIKEYVGTDIPTVIT
;
A
#
# COMPACT_ATOMS: atom_id res chain seq x y z
N MET A 1 -47.27 66.55 -34.22
CA MET A 1 -48.21 65.85 -33.32
C MET A 1 -48.37 64.43 -33.82
N GLY A 2 -48.33 63.42 -32.93
CA GLY A 2 -48.56 62.02 -33.32
C GLY A 2 -47.92 60.99 -32.39
N VAL A 3 -48.61 60.61 -31.31
CA VAL A 3 -48.49 59.35 -30.53
C VAL A 3 -47.08 58.99 -29.98
N LEU A 4 -46.75 58.96 -28.67
CA LEU A 4 -47.47 59.00 -27.39
C LEU A 4 -48.28 57.73 -26.98
N LYS A 5 -47.61 56.72 -26.37
CA LYS A 5 -47.81 56.33 -24.94
C LYS A 5 -47.03 55.07 -24.47
N LYS A 6 -46.29 55.27 -23.36
CA LYS A 6 -46.08 54.40 -22.17
C LYS A 6 -45.65 52.91 -22.32
N LEU A 7 -44.53 52.56 -21.67
CA LEU A 7 -44.42 51.42 -20.72
C LEU A 7 -43.18 51.51 -19.79
N VAL A 8 -43.42 52.02 -18.57
CA VAL A 8 -43.04 51.49 -17.23
C VAL A 8 -41.71 50.72 -17.01
N LYS A 9 -40.82 51.28 -16.14
CA LYS A 9 -40.01 50.71 -14.99
C LYS A 9 -39.35 49.30 -15.13
N SER A 10 -38.21 48.88 -14.54
CA SER A 10 -37.15 49.35 -13.60
C SER A 10 -36.20 48.14 -13.33
N SER A 11 -34.93 48.16 -12.90
CA SER A 11 -33.93 49.21 -12.53
C SER A 11 -32.48 48.62 -12.43
N PHE A 12 -31.51 49.46 -12.04
CA PHE A 12 -30.08 49.23 -11.68
C PHE A 12 -29.79 48.00 -10.77
N SER A 13 -28.73 47.17 -10.94
CA SER A 13 -27.24 47.35 -10.87
C SER A 13 -26.66 47.35 -9.43
N PRO A 14 -25.33 47.14 -9.15
CA PRO A 14 -24.16 46.91 -10.04
C PRO A 14 -23.16 45.79 -9.61
N TRP A 15 -22.37 45.26 -10.56
CA TRP A 15 -21.01 44.68 -10.33
C TRP A 15 -20.18 44.82 -11.62
N ALA A 16 -19.10 45.62 -11.61
CA ALA A 16 -17.91 45.51 -12.48
C ALA A 16 -16.98 46.75 -12.37
N VAL A 17 -15.86 46.63 -11.64
CA VAL A 17 -14.64 47.42 -11.90
C VAL A 17 -13.41 46.61 -11.44
N PHE A 18 -12.58 46.16 -12.39
CA PHE A 18 -11.11 46.37 -12.46
C PHE A 18 -10.43 45.30 -13.34
N LEU A 19 -9.69 45.76 -14.37
CA LEU A 19 -8.67 45.00 -15.06
C LEU A 19 -7.72 45.96 -15.80
N ILE A 20 -6.50 45.49 -16.08
CA ILE A 20 -5.40 46.11 -16.85
C ILE A 20 -4.53 47.13 -16.08
N CYS A 21 -3.38 46.63 -15.60
CA CYS A 21 -2.07 47.18 -15.96
C CYS A 21 -1.11 46.01 -16.23
N LEU A 22 -0.39 46.07 -17.35
CA LEU A 22 0.54 45.04 -17.83
C LEU A 22 1.98 45.36 -17.41
N GLY A 23 2.83 44.34 -17.32
CA GLY A 23 4.27 44.51 -17.12
C GLY A 23 5.04 43.21 -17.36
N GLY A 24 5.49 43.00 -18.60
CA GLY A 24 6.44 41.96 -18.97
C GLY A 24 7.68 42.60 -19.61
N MET A 25 8.87 42.05 -19.35
CA MET A 25 10.13 42.52 -19.92
C MET A 25 10.65 41.60 -21.03
N ALA A 26 11.25 42.20 -22.05
CA ALA A 26 12.17 41.59 -22.99
C ALA A 26 13.32 42.59 -23.23
N GLU A 27 14.49 42.08 -23.64
CA GLU A 27 15.77 42.81 -23.71
C GLU A 27 15.84 43.88 -24.82
N VAL A 28 16.76 44.86 -24.68
CA VAL A 28 17.81 45.20 -25.67
C VAL A 28 18.71 46.37 -25.17
N ARG A 29 20.03 46.09 -25.14
CA ARG A 29 21.25 46.95 -25.27
C ARG A 29 21.26 48.45 -24.84
N GLU A 30 22.21 48.75 -23.94
CA GLU A 30 23.29 49.77 -23.95
C GLU A 30 23.22 51.05 -24.85
N PRO A 31 24.00 52.11 -24.53
CA PRO A 31 24.44 52.62 -23.21
C PRO A 31 24.35 54.16 -23.10
N LEU A 32 24.60 54.73 -21.90
CA LEU A 32 25.43 55.93 -21.65
C LEU A 32 25.22 56.48 -20.22
N ALA A 33 26.33 56.90 -19.60
CA ALA A 33 26.41 57.52 -18.27
C ALA A 33 27.07 58.92 -18.42
N PRO A 34 27.51 59.62 -17.36
CA PRO A 34 26.94 59.96 -16.04
C PRO A 34 26.85 61.53 -15.97
N PRO A 35 27.26 62.31 -14.93
CA PRO A 35 27.32 62.13 -13.47
C PRO A 35 26.62 63.27 -12.67
N CYS A 36 26.57 63.17 -11.32
CA CYS A 36 27.19 64.14 -10.38
C CYS A 36 26.63 64.10 -8.93
N LEU A 37 27.53 63.82 -7.96
CA LEU A 37 27.68 64.45 -6.62
C LEU A 37 26.52 64.35 -5.58
N GLN A 38 26.74 64.20 -4.25
CA GLN A 38 27.96 64.03 -3.44
C GLN A 38 27.62 63.58 -1.99
N LEU A 39 28.59 62.93 -1.30
CA LEU A 39 28.81 62.89 0.17
C LEU A 39 27.73 62.22 1.12
N VAL A 40 28.07 61.63 2.28
CA VAL A 40 29.22 60.80 2.71
C VAL A 40 28.96 60.15 4.11
N LEU A 41 29.41 58.89 4.28
CA LEU A 41 29.83 58.15 5.51
C LEU A 41 28.92 57.86 6.75
N THR A 42 29.25 56.67 7.31
CA THR A 42 29.29 56.23 8.73
C THR A 42 28.03 55.79 9.52
N ASP A 43 27.78 54.47 9.50
CA ASP A 43 28.06 53.47 10.57
C ASP A 43 27.59 53.57 12.05
N ILE A 44 27.36 52.35 12.60
CA ILE A 44 27.34 51.88 14.01
C ILE A 44 25.98 51.74 14.77
N GLN A 45 25.88 50.60 15.48
CA GLN A 45 24.76 50.02 16.24
C GLN A 45 24.77 50.39 17.75
N TRP A 46 23.64 50.21 18.48
CA TRP A 46 23.48 49.34 19.70
C TRP A 46 22.34 49.75 20.67
N ALA A 47 21.91 48.78 21.50
CA ALA A 47 21.15 48.89 22.78
C ALA A 47 19.64 49.26 22.73
N GLN A 48 18.76 48.96 23.71
CA GLN A 48 18.48 47.84 24.65
C GLN A 48 17.39 48.33 25.66
N GLY A 49 16.37 47.52 25.95
CA GLY A 49 15.85 47.32 27.34
C GLY A 49 14.85 48.27 28.06
N TYR A 50 13.67 47.72 28.39
CA TYR A 50 12.99 47.71 29.73
C TYR A 50 12.09 48.85 30.32
N LYS A 51 10.81 48.45 30.55
CA LYS A 51 9.97 48.48 31.80
C LYS A 51 9.18 49.71 32.33
N LEU A 52 7.91 49.39 32.68
CA LEU A 52 7.07 49.78 33.85
C LEU A 52 6.56 51.24 34.05
N VAL A 53 5.25 51.38 34.34
CA VAL A 53 4.65 51.78 35.66
C VAL A 53 3.10 51.85 35.61
N LYS A 54 2.44 51.63 36.76
CA LYS A 54 0.97 51.71 37.01
C LYS A 54 0.46 53.16 37.08
N TRP A 55 -0.86 53.39 36.99
CA TRP A 55 -1.60 54.29 37.90
C TRP A 55 -3.05 53.80 38.15
N ARG A 56 -3.73 54.33 39.19
CA ARG A 56 -4.95 53.77 39.81
C ARG A 56 -5.90 54.89 40.29
N GLN A 57 -7.22 54.63 40.21
CA GLN A 57 -8.33 55.21 41.00
C GLN A 57 -8.56 56.74 41.10
N GLU A 58 -9.82 57.15 40.90
CA GLU A 58 -10.56 58.05 41.81
C GLU A 58 -12.10 57.91 41.60
N CYS A 59 -12.93 58.45 42.51
CA CYS A 59 -14.37 58.10 42.68
C CYS A 59 -15.28 59.31 43.05
N PHE A 60 -16.61 59.07 43.10
CA PHE A 60 -17.73 59.92 43.61
C PHE A 60 -18.22 61.09 42.71
N ALA A 61 -19.50 61.51 42.70
CA ALA A 61 -20.82 60.90 43.06
C ALA A 61 -22.02 61.84 42.69
N ALA A 62 -23.26 61.35 42.92
CA ALA A 62 -24.61 61.98 42.81
C ALA A 62 -25.43 61.58 41.54
N GLY A 63 -26.75 61.29 41.58
CA GLY A 63 -27.73 61.17 42.68
C GLY A 63 -28.99 60.40 42.21
N THR A 64 -29.83 59.94 43.16
CA THR A 64 -30.95 58.97 43.00
C THR A 64 -32.35 59.63 43.03
N PRO A 65 -33.50 58.90 42.97
CA PRO A 65 -33.92 57.76 42.11
C PRO A 65 -35.40 57.84 41.60
N THR A 66 -35.83 56.97 40.67
CA THR A 66 -37.23 56.48 40.60
C THR A 66 -37.35 55.12 39.89
N PHE A 67 -38.12 54.20 40.51
CA PHE A 67 -38.87 53.03 39.96
C PHE A 67 -38.27 52.27 38.72
N ASN A 68 -38.04 50.95 38.75
CA ASN A 68 -38.69 49.91 39.57
C ASN A 68 -37.86 48.61 39.71
N THR A 69 -38.02 47.96 40.87
CA THR A 69 -37.70 46.54 41.21
C THR A 69 -36.23 46.10 41.30
N LEU A 70 -35.88 45.56 42.47
CA LEU A 70 -34.53 45.20 42.92
C LEU A 70 -34.18 43.72 42.69
N LEU A 71 -32.87 43.46 42.57
CA LEU A 71 -32.22 42.15 42.66
C LEU A 71 -32.35 41.54 44.08
N ALA A 72 -32.83 40.30 44.24
CA ALA A 72 -32.58 39.47 45.43
C ALA A 72 -32.77 37.96 45.19
N VAL A 73 -31.64 37.26 45.02
CA VAL A 73 -31.23 35.92 45.53
C VAL A 73 -32.28 34.82 45.81
N VAL A 74 -31.90 33.57 45.47
CA VAL A 74 -32.57 32.26 45.74
C VAL A 74 -33.66 31.82 44.74
N THR A 75 -33.26 31.47 43.51
CA THR A 75 -33.41 30.11 42.90
C THR A 75 -32.96 30.11 41.43
N MET A 76 -32.54 28.94 40.92
CA MET A 76 -32.29 28.60 39.50
C MET A 76 -31.36 29.57 38.71
N GLY A 77 -30.10 29.22 38.41
CA GLY A 77 -29.45 27.94 38.61
C GLY A 77 -29.94 26.83 37.67
N LEU A 78 -30.24 27.12 36.39
CA LEU A 78 -30.42 26.16 35.28
C LEU A 78 -30.76 26.88 33.95
N SER A 79 -29.75 27.39 33.21
CA SER A 79 -29.96 27.86 31.81
C SER A 79 -28.72 27.98 30.93
N ILE A 80 -27.52 28.24 31.46
CA ILE A 80 -26.32 28.49 30.62
C ILE A 80 -25.54 27.21 30.27
N SER A 81 -25.61 26.13 31.07
CA SER A 81 -24.89 24.89 30.78
C SER A 81 -25.43 24.09 29.58
N ARG A 82 -26.72 24.22 29.25
CA ARG A 82 -27.37 23.50 28.14
C ARG A 82 -27.14 24.11 26.75
N LEU A 83 -26.61 25.34 26.67
CA LEU A 83 -26.30 25.98 25.39
C LEU A 83 -24.85 25.72 24.96
N LEU A 84 -23.90 25.70 25.90
CA LEU A 84 -22.51 25.36 25.63
C LEU A 84 -22.32 23.88 25.26
N SER A 85 -23.14 22.97 25.81
CA SER A 85 -23.15 21.55 25.44
C SER A 85 -23.73 21.26 24.04
N ARG A 86 -24.22 22.26 23.31
CA ARG A 86 -24.75 22.12 21.94
C ARG A 86 -23.81 22.64 20.84
N ILE A 87 -22.65 23.19 21.21
CA ILE A 87 -21.62 23.66 20.27
C ILE A 87 -20.44 22.67 20.19
N PHE A 88 -20.34 21.74 21.14
CA PHE A 88 -19.41 20.59 21.07
C PHE A 88 -20.15 19.33 20.62
N GLY A 89 -19.98 18.96 19.34
CA GLY A 89 -20.36 17.61 18.88
C GLY A 89 -19.52 16.53 19.57
N LYS A 90 -19.98 15.27 19.53
CA LYS A 90 -19.16 14.10 19.94
C LYS A 90 -17.82 14.19 19.22
N ARG A 91 -16.71 14.30 19.96
CA ARG A 91 -15.35 14.20 19.41
C ARG A 91 -14.85 12.79 19.65
N GLU A 92 -14.64 12.04 18.58
CA GLU A 92 -14.04 10.71 18.68
C GLU A 92 -12.57 10.85 19.13
N MET A 93 -12.17 10.04 20.11
CA MET A 93 -10.88 10.13 20.78
C MET A 93 -10.32 8.72 20.94
N ARG A 94 -9.44 8.30 20.02
CA ARG A 94 -8.78 6.99 20.08
C ARG A 94 -8.04 6.83 21.41
N ILE A 95 -8.42 5.85 22.21
CA ILE A 95 -7.71 5.44 23.42
C ILE A 95 -7.22 4.00 23.24
N LEU A 96 -6.00 3.72 23.69
CA LEU A 96 -5.35 2.42 23.62
C LEU A 96 -5.30 1.78 25.01
N MET A 97 -5.94 0.62 25.20
CA MET A 97 -5.82 -0.17 26.44
C MET A 97 -4.78 -1.28 26.29
N VAL A 98 -3.80 -1.33 27.18
CA VAL A 98 -2.58 -2.15 27.12
C VAL A 98 -2.13 -2.56 28.53
N GLY A 99 -1.14 -3.45 28.63
CA GLY A 99 -0.69 -4.04 29.89
C GLY A 99 -0.30 -5.52 29.72
N LEU A 100 0.28 -6.11 30.75
CA LEU A 100 0.77 -7.50 30.71
C LEU A 100 -0.36 -8.53 30.50
N ASP A 101 0.00 -9.79 30.22
CA ASP A 101 -0.95 -10.90 30.20
C ASP A 101 -1.47 -11.18 31.62
N ALA A 102 -2.67 -11.75 31.70
CA ALA A 102 -3.43 -11.93 32.93
C ALA A 102 -3.77 -10.65 33.75
N ALA A 103 -3.33 -9.45 33.34
CA ALA A 103 -3.62 -8.18 34.03
C ALA A 103 -5.12 -7.80 34.11
N GLY A 104 -5.99 -8.49 33.35
CA GLY A 104 -7.45 -8.32 33.40
C GLY A 104 -8.03 -7.34 32.38
N LYS A 105 -7.28 -6.99 31.32
CA LYS A 105 -7.75 -6.12 30.21
C LYS A 105 -9.10 -6.57 29.64
N THR A 106 -9.20 -7.86 29.27
CA THR A 106 -10.41 -8.50 28.74
C THR A 106 -11.57 -8.45 29.73
N THR A 107 -11.29 -8.63 31.03
CA THR A 107 -12.29 -8.56 32.10
C THR A 107 -12.84 -7.14 32.26
N ILE A 108 -11.97 -6.12 32.22
CA ILE A 108 -12.35 -4.70 32.23
C ILE A 108 -13.22 -4.38 31.00
N LEU A 109 -12.80 -4.82 29.81
CA LEU A 109 -13.57 -4.67 28.57
C LEU A 109 -14.99 -5.23 28.69
N TYR A 110 -15.14 -6.50 29.07
CA TYR A 110 -16.46 -7.12 29.19
C TYR A 110 -17.31 -6.48 30.30
N LYS A 111 -16.71 -6.11 31.44
CA LYS A 111 -17.43 -5.41 32.51
C LYS A 111 -18.00 -4.07 32.05
N LEU A 112 -17.23 -3.31 31.27
CA LEU A 112 -17.63 -2.02 30.70
C LEU A 112 -18.62 -2.15 29.52
N LYS A 113 -18.60 -3.26 28.78
CA LYS A 113 -19.46 -3.52 27.62
C LYS A 113 -20.80 -4.19 27.96
N LEU A 114 -20.83 -5.08 28.95
CA LEU A 114 -21.97 -6.00 29.20
C LEU A 114 -22.58 -5.89 30.61
N GLY A 115 -21.95 -5.18 31.56
CA GLY A 115 -22.47 -4.99 32.92
C GLY A 115 -22.33 -6.18 33.88
N GLU A 116 -22.15 -7.40 33.37
CA GLU A 116 -22.03 -8.64 34.16
C GLU A 116 -20.64 -9.30 34.10
N VAL A 117 -20.39 -10.24 35.01
CA VAL A 117 -19.10 -10.93 35.17
C VAL A 117 -19.16 -12.31 34.53
N VAL A 118 -18.53 -12.47 33.37
CA VAL A 118 -18.27 -13.79 32.77
C VAL A 118 -16.89 -14.26 33.21
N THR A 119 -16.79 -15.50 33.70
CA THR A 119 -15.50 -16.13 34.04
C THR A 119 -14.69 -16.40 32.76
N THR A 120 -13.60 -15.65 32.55
CA THR A 120 -12.77 -15.73 31.34
C THR A 120 -11.74 -16.85 31.40
N ILE A 121 -11.76 -17.73 30.38
CA ILE A 121 -10.61 -18.56 30.00
C ILE A 121 -9.61 -17.65 29.24
N PRO A 122 -8.27 -17.84 29.33
CA PRO A 122 -7.30 -16.98 28.64
C PRO A 122 -7.52 -16.90 27.13
N THR A 123 -7.59 -15.68 26.59
CA THR A 123 -7.86 -15.43 25.16
C THR A 123 -6.74 -15.96 24.26
N ILE A 124 -7.09 -16.82 23.31
CA ILE A 124 -6.21 -17.20 22.18
C ILE A 124 -6.71 -16.46 20.94
N GLY A 125 -6.11 -15.31 20.62
CA GLY A 125 -6.43 -14.52 19.42
C GLY A 125 -6.42 -13.01 19.64
N PHE A 126 -6.63 -12.27 18.56
CA PHE A 126 -6.85 -10.82 18.57
C PHE A 126 -8.36 -10.54 18.64
N ASN A 127 -8.81 -9.67 19.55
CA ASN A 127 -10.17 -9.13 19.53
C ASN A 127 -10.15 -7.60 19.61
N VAL A 128 -11.08 -6.96 18.89
CA VAL A 128 -11.16 -5.51 18.69
C VAL A 128 -12.57 -5.06 19.06
N GLU A 129 -12.69 -4.32 20.15
CA GLU A 129 -14.00 -3.97 20.69
C GLU A 129 -14.06 -2.50 21.10
N THR A 130 -15.04 -1.79 20.57
CA THR A 130 -15.27 -0.37 20.87
C THR A 130 -16.29 -0.22 21.98
N VAL A 131 -15.94 0.56 23.01
CA VAL A 131 -16.81 0.91 24.13
C VAL A 131 -17.05 2.42 24.12
N GLU A 132 -18.32 2.84 24.18
CA GLU A 132 -18.68 4.25 24.40
C GLU A 132 -18.76 4.55 25.90
N PHE A 133 -18.02 5.56 26.37
CA PHE A 133 -18.21 6.15 27.70
C PHE A 133 -18.34 7.67 27.58
N LYS A 134 -19.55 8.18 27.85
CA LYS A 134 -19.94 9.59 27.69
C LYS A 134 -19.67 10.12 26.28
N ASN A 135 -18.62 10.93 26.15
CA ASN A 135 -18.18 11.61 24.93
C ASN A 135 -16.81 11.10 24.48
N ILE A 136 -16.44 9.88 24.88
CA ILE A 136 -15.31 9.12 24.34
C ILE A 136 -15.82 7.80 23.76
N SER A 137 -15.28 7.44 22.60
CA SER A 137 -15.32 6.08 22.06
C SER A 137 -13.90 5.52 22.16
N PHE A 138 -13.70 4.43 22.91
CA PHE A 138 -12.39 3.80 23.07
C PHE A 138 -12.38 2.37 22.56
N THR A 139 -11.39 2.05 21.73
CA THR A 139 -11.19 0.71 21.19
C THR A 139 -10.25 -0.06 22.11
N VAL A 140 -10.81 -1.03 22.85
CA VAL A 140 -9.99 -1.99 23.58
C VAL A 140 -9.57 -3.08 22.61
N TRP A 141 -8.26 -3.15 22.38
CA TRP A 141 -7.63 -4.26 21.69
C TRP A 141 -7.21 -5.25 22.76
N ASP A 142 -7.80 -6.44 22.80
CA ASP A 142 -7.31 -7.52 23.68
C ASP A 142 -6.03 -8.13 23.08
N VAL A 143 -4.96 -7.33 23.08
CA VAL A 143 -3.62 -7.82 22.75
C VAL A 143 -3.13 -8.59 23.97
N GLY A 144 -3.00 -9.91 23.82
CA GLY A 144 -2.37 -10.75 24.82
C GLY A 144 -1.04 -10.12 25.26
N GLY A 145 -0.81 -9.97 26.55
CA GLY A 145 0.40 -9.28 27.03
C GLY A 145 1.64 -10.17 27.12
N GLN A 146 1.66 -11.29 26.39
CA GLN A 146 2.79 -12.22 26.34
C GLN A 146 3.98 -11.56 25.62
N ASP A 147 5.20 -11.80 26.10
CA ASP A 147 6.44 -11.11 25.66
C ASP A 147 6.59 -11.03 24.12
N LYS A 148 6.21 -12.09 23.41
CA LYS A 148 6.37 -12.21 21.95
C LYS A 148 5.50 -11.27 21.13
N ILE A 149 4.42 -10.73 21.68
CA ILE A 149 3.43 -9.90 20.96
C ILE A 149 3.30 -8.47 21.47
N ARG A 150 3.95 -8.12 22.59
CA ARG A 150 4.07 -6.71 23.04
C ARG A 150 4.70 -5.77 21.98
N PRO A 151 5.69 -6.20 21.16
CA PRO A 151 6.20 -5.36 20.08
C PRO A 151 5.19 -4.98 19.00
N LEU A 152 3.98 -5.56 18.99
CA LEU A 152 2.90 -5.17 18.09
C LEU A 152 2.13 -3.93 18.57
N TRP A 153 2.26 -3.52 19.83
CA TRP A 153 1.55 -2.36 20.38
C TRP A 153 1.81 -1.08 19.57
N ARG A 154 3.01 -0.94 18.99
CA ARG A 154 3.40 0.24 18.21
C ARG A 154 2.56 0.50 16.95
N HIS A 155 1.99 -0.54 16.34
CA HIS A 155 1.07 -0.37 15.21
C HIS A 155 -0.22 0.39 15.58
N TYR A 156 -0.48 0.60 16.88
CA TYR A 156 -1.66 1.28 17.40
C TYR A 156 -1.34 2.63 18.06
N PHE A 157 -0.08 3.08 18.08
CA PHE A 157 0.33 4.33 18.71
C PHE A 157 -0.11 5.58 17.94
N SER A 158 0.04 5.57 16.61
CA SER A 158 -0.44 6.64 15.73
C SER A 158 -1.88 7.09 16.05
N ASN A 159 -2.08 8.41 16.19
CA ASN A 159 -3.35 9.04 16.53
C ASN A 159 -3.98 8.62 17.89
N THR A 160 -3.24 7.98 18.81
CA THR A 160 -3.74 7.65 20.15
C THR A 160 -3.73 8.89 21.06
N HIS A 161 -4.90 9.27 21.57
CA HIS A 161 -5.13 10.45 22.40
C HIS A 161 -4.97 10.14 23.90
N GLY A 162 -5.25 8.90 24.31
CA GLY A 162 -5.09 8.43 25.68
C GLY A 162 -4.69 6.96 25.76
N ILE A 163 -4.07 6.57 26.86
CA ILE A 163 -3.60 5.22 27.14
C ILE A 163 -4.26 4.76 28.43
N ILE A 164 -4.77 3.52 28.46
CA ILE A 164 -5.18 2.85 29.68
C ILE A 164 -4.20 1.69 29.91
N PHE A 165 -3.28 1.84 30.85
CA PHE A 165 -2.32 0.81 31.21
C PHE A 165 -2.84 0.00 32.40
N VAL A 166 -3.14 -1.28 32.18
CA VAL A 166 -3.72 -2.18 33.18
C VAL A 166 -2.62 -3.01 33.84
N VAL A 167 -2.59 -2.96 35.18
CA VAL A 167 -1.56 -3.57 36.02
C VAL A 167 -2.25 -4.56 36.96
N ASP A 168 -1.73 -5.79 37.03
CA ASP A 168 -2.14 -6.72 38.08
C ASP A 168 -1.51 -6.29 39.41
N SER A 169 -2.34 -5.85 40.35
CA SER A 169 -1.85 -5.42 41.67
C SER A 169 -1.35 -6.60 42.50
N ASN A 170 -1.83 -7.81 42.25
CA ASN A 170 -1.46 -9.00 43.00
C ASN A 170 -0.21 -9.70 42.42
N ASP A 171 0.18 -9.37 41.19
CA ASP A 171 1.41 -9.86 40.54
C ASP A 171 2.63 -9.02 40.96
N ARG A 172 3.20 -9.40 42.11
CA ARG A 172 4.37 -8.72 42.69
C ARG A 172 5.68 -9.04 41.97
N GLU A 173 5.72 -10.09 41.15
CA GLU A 173 6.92 -10.55 40.44
C GLU A 173 7.10 -9.78 39.13
N ARG A 174 6.06 -9.69 38.30
CA ARG A 174 6.13 -9.08 36.95
C ARG A 174 5.88 -7.57 36.93
N ILE A 175 5.82 -6.92 38.10
CA ILE A 175 5.69 -5.45 38.20
C ILE A 175 6.90 -4.71 37.60
N VAL A 176 8.08 -5.33 37.59
CA VAL A 176 9.28 -4.79 36.91
C VAL A 176 9.10 -4.83 35.39
N ASP A 177 8.59 -5.94 34.84
CA ASP A 177 8.27 -6.04 33.41
C ASP A 177 7.20 -5.02 33.00
N ALA A 178 6.18 -4.83 33.86
CA ALA A 178 5.14 -3.83 33.65
C ALA A 178 5.69 -2.41 33.62
N LYS A 179 6.65 -2.08 34.49
CA LYS A 179 7.39 -0.82 34.47
C LYS A 179 8.18 -0.67 33.16
N GLU A 180 8.98 -1.66 32.80
CA GLU A 180 9.83 -1.56 31.60
C GLU A 180 9.00 -1.40 30.32
N GLU A 181 7.92 -2.16 30.17
CA GLU A 181 7.04 -2.04 29.01
C GLU A 181 6.29 -0.70 28.98
N LEU A 182 5.85 -0.21 30.15
CA LEU A 182 5.26 1.12 30.26
C LEU A 182 6.26 2.19 29.78
N HIS A 183 7.46 2.27 30.36
CA HIS A 183 8.43 3.32 30.00
C HIS A 183 8.92 3.19 28.55
N ARG A 184 9.09 1.96 28.03
CA ARG A 184 9.42 1.71 26.62
C ARG A 184 8.34 2.27 25.70
N MET A 185 7.07 1.94 25.96
CA MET A 185 5.93 2.46 25.20
C MET A 185 5.79 3.98 25.33
N LEU A 186 5.91 4.56 26.54
CA LEU A 186 5.74 6.00 26.72
C LEU A 186 6.86 6.82 26.04
N GLY A 187 8.03 6.22 25.79
CA GLY A 187 9.15 6.82 25.07
C GLY A 187 8.96 6.96 23.55
N GLU A 188 7.91 6.35 22.98
CA GLU A 188 7.64 6.37 21.55
C GLU A 188 6.98 7.70 21.13
N ASP A 189 7.50 8.30 20.04
CA ASP A 189 7.16 9.67 19.64
C ASP A 189 5.69 9.85 19.26
N GLU A 190 5.06 8.80 18.74
CA GLU A 190 3.63 8.76 18.42
C GLU A 190 2.74 8.92 19.65
N LEU A 191 3.21 8.48 20.83
CA LEU A 191 2.50 8.57 22.10
C LEU A 191 2.89 9.79 22.94
N ARG A 192 3.81 10.65 22.45
CA ARG A 192 4.36 11.82 23.18
C ARG A 192 3.27 12.64 23.89
N ASP A 193 2.16 12.87 23.19
CA ASP A 193 1.02 13.68 23.63
C ASP A 193 -0.14 12.91 24.28
N ALA A 194 -0.11 11.58 24.35
CA ALA A 194 -1.21 10.79 24.90
C ALA A 194 -1.37 10.98 26.42
N VAL A 195 -2.60 11.07 26.92
CA VAL A 195 -2.89 11.10 28.38
C VAL A 195 -2.82 9.68 28.95
N LEU A 196 -2.22 9.47 30.12
CA LEU A 196 -2.07 8.12 30.71
C LEU A 196 -3.01 7.90 31.90
N LEU A 197 -3.91 6.92 31.80
CA LEU A 197 -4.60 6.31 32.93
C LEU A 197 -3.93 4.98 33.27
N VAL A 198 -3.63 4.74 34.55
CA VAL A 198 -3.17 3.43 35.05
C VAL A 198 -4.28 2.82 35.90
N PHE A 199 -4.73 1.62 35.55
CA PHE A 199 -5.59 0.82 36.43
C PHE A 199 -4.73 -0.13 37.24
N ALA A 200 -4.65 0.13 38.55
CA ALA A 200 -4.18 -0.82 39.54
C ALA A 200 -5.30 -1.85 39.79
N ASN A 201 -5.39 -2.86 38.93
CA ASN A 201 -6.48 -3.83 38.89
C ASN A 201 -6.26 -4.99 39.89
N LYS A 202 -7.32 -5.73 40.23
CA LYS A 202 -7.34 -6.84 41.20
C LYS A 202 -7.04 -6.43 42.65
N GLN A 203 -7.54 -5.26 43.06
CA GLN A 203 -7.42 -4.76 44.45
C GLN A 203 -8.27 -5.55 45.46
N ASP A 204 -9.11 -6.48 44.99
CA ASP A 204 -9.87 -7.46 45.77
C ASP A 204 -9.03 -8.63 46.30
N LEU A 205 -7.81 -8.83 45.78
CA LEU A 205 -6.95 -9.96 46.14
C LEU A 205 -6.06 -9.67 47.36
N PRO A 206 -5.81 -10.66 48.24
CA PRO A 206 -5.22 -10.44 49.56
C PRO A 206 -3.76 -9.97 49.56
N ASN A 207 -3.02 -10.16 48.46
CA ASN A 207 -1.63 -9.70 48.32
C ASN A 207 -1.50 -8.47 47.40
N ALA A 208 -2.61 -7.81 47.03
CA ALA A 208 -2.59 -6.65 46.15
C ALA A 208 -1.65 -5.54 46.65
N MET A 209 -0.84 -5.00 45.74
CA MET A 209 -0.03 -3.82 45.95
C MET A 209 -0.93 -2.59 46.04
N SER A 210 -0.68 -1.75 47.04
CA SER A 210 -1.42 -0.49 47.19
C SER A 210 -1.13 0.47 46.02
N VAL A 211 -2.03 1.41 45.72
CA VAL A 211 -1.81 2.43 44.70
C VAL A 211 -0.49 3.20 44.89
N PRO A 212 -0.09 3.64 46.11
CA PRO A 212 1.24 4.21 46.34
C PRO A 212 2.39 3.25 45.99
N GLU A 213 2.29 1.97 46.34
CA GLU A 213 3.33 0.96 46.06
C GLU A 213 3.50 0.75 44.53
N ILE A 214 2.39 0.70 43.78
CA ILE A 214 2.42 0.59 42.31
C ILE A 214 2.96 1.87 41.68
N THR A 215 2.62 3.04 42.22
CA THR A 215 3.10 4.36 41.75
C THR A 215 4.62 4.47 41.82
N ASP A 216 5.20 4.00 42.94
CA ASP A 216 6.66 3.95 43.15
C ASP A 216 7.33 2.90 42.25
N LYS A 217 6.81 1.67 42.23
CA LYS A 217 7.38 0.56 41.42
C LYS A 217 7.34 0.81 39.91
N LEU A 218 6.27 1.42 39.40
CA LEU A 218 6.20 1.85 38.00
C LEU A 218 6.94 3.17 37.73
N MET A 219 7.53 3.80 38.76
CA MET A 219 8.23 5.08 38.68
C MET A 219 7.39 6.19 38.03
N LEU A 220 6.08 6.27 38.32
CA LEU A 220 5.19 7.25 37.67
C LEU A 220 5.63 8.70 37.94
N TYR A 221 6.29 8.96 39.06
CA TYR A 221 6.89 10.26 39.40
C TYR A 221 8.00 10.73 38.43
N SER A 222 8.60 9.84 37.62
CA SER A 222 9.56 10.23 36.57
C SER A 222 8.87 10.81 35.32
N ILE A 223 7.58 10.53 35.14
CA ILE A 223 6.78 10.98 33.99
C ILE A 223 6.35 12.44 34.21
N ARG A 224 7.25 13.39 33.91
CA ARG A 224 7.06 14.82 34.17
C ARG A 224 6.33 15.59 33.06
N HIS A 225 6.37 15.09 31.82
CA HIS A 225 5.89 15.81 30.63
C HIS A 225 4.55 15.29 30.07
N ARG A 226 3.85 14.43 30.83
CA ARG A 226 2.59 13.80 30.43
C ARG A 226 1.62 13.83 31.59
N HIS A 227 0.35 14.17 31.33
CA HIS A 227 -0.70 14.04 32.34
C HIS A 227 -0.97 12.56 32.59
N TRP A 228 -0.85 12.13 33.84
CA TRP A 228 -1.15 10.77 34.26
C TRP A 228 -1.99 10.73 35.55
N TYR A 229 -2.72 9.63 35.72
CA TYR A 229 -3.45 9.29 36.94
C TYR A 229 -3.45 7.78 37.13
N ILE A 230 -3.54 7.34 38.39
CA ILE A 230 -3.62 5.94 38.76
C ILE A 230 -4.87 5.74 39.64
N GLN A 231 -5.63 4.71 39.31
CA GLN A 231 -6.91 4.39 39.93
C GLN A 231 -6.88 2.94 40.43
N SER A 232 -7.20 2.73 41.71
CA SER A 232 -7.48 1.40 42.27
C SER A 232 -8.71 0.82 41.59
N ALA A 233 -8.63 -0.41 41.09
CA ALA A 233 -9.69 -1.04 40.33
C ALA A 233 -9.90 -2.51 40.70
N CYS A 234 -11.15 -2.97 40.55
CA CYS A 234 -11.53 -4.37 40.59
C CYS A 234 -12.37 -4.70 39.35
N ALA A 235 -11.76 -5.35 38.36
CA ALA A 235 -12.43 -5.63 37.07
C ALA A 235 -13.69 -6.51 37.20
N THR A 236 -13.76 -7.38 38.21
CA THR A 236 -14.90 -8.26 38.46
C THR A 236 -16.04 -7.51 39.16
N ALA A 237 -15.76 -6.78 40.24
CA ALA A 237 -16.78 -5.96 40.92
C ALA A 237 -17.25 -4.78 40.05
N GLY A 238 -16.32 -4.13 39.34
CA GLY A 238 -16.50 -2.88 38.58
C GLY A 238 -15.93 -1.65 39.29
N ASP A 239 -15.52 -1.79 40.55
CA ASP A 239 -15.05 -0.70 41.40
C ASP A 239 -13.88 0.05 40.76
N GLY A 240 -13.93 1.39 40.81
CA GLY A 240 -12.87 2.27 40.32
C GLY A 240 -12.78 2.42 38.80
N LEU A 241 -13.44 1.57 38.00
CA LEU A 241 -13.33 1.63 36.54
C LEU A 241 -13.93 2.92 35.99
N PHE A 242 -15.12 3.30 36.47
CA PHE A 242 -15.82 4.48 35.98
C PHE A 242 -15.17 5.79 36.46
N GLU A 243 -14.60 5.80 37.65
CA GLU A 243 -13.84 6.92 38.23
C GLU A 243 -12.57 7.22 37.42
N GLY A 244 -11.84 6.17 37.01
CA GLY A 244 -10.67 6.31 36.13
C GLY A 244 -11.05 6.84 34.74
N LEU A 245 -12.14 6.33 34.15
CA LEU A 245 -12.65 6.81 32.86
C LEU A 245 -13.19 8.25 32.94
N GLU A 246 -13.77 8.65 34.07
CA GLU A 246 -14.23 10.02 34.31
C GLU A 246 -13.08 11.02 34.34
N TRP A 247 -11.99 10.68 35.04
CA TRP A 247 -10.77 11.46 35.04
C TRP A 247 -10.18 11.58 33.62
N LEU A 248 -10.13 10.47 32.88
CA LEU A 248 -9.58 10.43 31.53
C LEU A 248 -10.40 11.29 30.56
N SER A 249 -11.74 11.21 30.63
CA SER A 249 -12.67 12.06 29.87
C SER A 249 -12.46 13.54 30.15
N THR A 250 -12.41 13.90 31.43
CA THR A 250 -12.24 15.29 31.88
C THR A 250 -10.89 15.86 31.44
N THR A 251 -9.82 15.06 31.53
CA THR A 251 -8.47 15.47 31.15
C THR A 251 -8.32 15.65 29.64
N LEU A 252 -8.87 14.75 28.84
CA LEU A 252 -8.86 14.84 27.37
C LEU A 252 -9.70 16.02 26.85
N ALA A 253 -10.88 16.25 27.42
CA ALA A 253 -11.72 17.40 27.11
C ALA A 253 -10.96 18.73 27.35
N ASN A 254 -10.32 18.86 28.51
CA ASN A 254 -9.53 20.04 28.89
C ASN A 254 -8.27 20.25 28.03
N LYS A 255 -7.59 19.18 27.59
CA LYS A 255 -6.44 19.30 26.67
C LYS A 255 -6.87 19.86 25.30
N SER A 256 -8.02 19.42 24.78
CA SER A 256 -8.54 19.85 23.47
C SER A 256 -9.00 21.33 23.40
N LEU A 257 -9.08 22.02 24.54
CA LEU A 257 -9.35 23.46 24.64
C LEU A 257 -8.08 24.33 24.62
N ARG A 258 -6.89 23.74 24.79
CA ARG A 258 -5.61 24.46 24.87
C ARG A 258 -4.74 24.35 23.62
N THR A 259 -4.95 23.33 22.78
CA THR A 259 -4.14 23.07 21.58
C THR A 259 -4.50 23.93 20.36
N SER A 260 -5.43 24.88 20.49
CA SER A 260 -5.79 25.87 19.45
C SER A 260 -4.79 27.03 19.31
N GLY A 261 -3.68 27.03 20.06
CA GLY A 261 -2.60 28.02 19.93
C GLY A 261 -1.21 27.38 19.99
N ASN A 262 -0.47 27.50 18.89
CA ASN A 262 0.97 27.23 18.70
C ASN A 262 1.53 25.85 19.08
N PHE A 263 2.01 25.10 18.07
CA PHE A 263 3.25 24.34 18.21
C PHE A 263 4.02 24.27 16.88
N SER A 264 5.34 24.44 16.95
CA SER A 264 6.27 24.32 15.83
C SER A 264 7.23 23.16 16.08
N GLY A 265 7.33 22.25 15.12
CA GLY A 265 8.30 21.15 15.10
C GLY A 265 8.73 20.87 13.67
N SER A 266 9.98 20.46 13.48
CA SER A 266 10.70 20.33 12.20
C SER A 266 9.85 19.74 11.06
N LYS A 267 9.55 20.58 10.06
CA LYS A 267 8.77 20.22 8.87
C LYS A 267 9.65 19.59 7.80
N TRP A 268 9.20 18.44 7.32
CA TRP A 268 9.26 18.15 5.89
C TRP A 268 8.18 18.99 5.21
N GLN A 269 8.59 20.11 4.64
CA GLN A 269 7.66 21.12 4.18
C GLN A 269 7.23 20.82 2.74
N ILE A 270 6.20 19.98 2.61
CA ILE A 270 5.49 19.71 1.35
C ILE A 270 5.25 21.05 0.64
N SER A 271 5.75 21.21 -0.57
CA SER A 271 5.51 22.36 -1.44
C SER A 271 4.08 22.31 -2.01
N ARG A 272 3.09 22.43 -1.11
CA ARG A 272 1.67 22.63 -1.47
C ARG A 272 1.50 24.01 -2.10
N GLN A 273 1.79 24.13 -3.40
CA GLN A 273 1.15 25.17 -4.19
C GLN A 273 -0.27 24.72 -4.51
N GLN A 274 -1.22 25.37 -3.84
CA GLN A 274 -2.68 25.23 -3.95
C GLN A 274 -3.28 23.96 -3.30
N PHE A 275 -4.53 24.10 -2.84
CA PHE A 275 -5.34 23.09 -2.12
C PHE A 275 -4.82 22.60 -0.75
N SER A 276 -4.44 23.53 0.13
CA SER A 276 -4.26 23.25 1.57
C SER A 276 -5.54 23.49 2.38
N GLY A 277 -6.48 22.55 2.32
CA GLY A 277 -7.57 22.42 3.30
C GLY A 277 -7.62 21.00 3.84
N CYS A 278 -7.64 20.82 5.17
CA CYS A 278 -7.87 19.48 5.73
C CYS A 278 -9.36 19.14 5.56
N VAL A 279 -9.67 18.16 4.71
CA VAL A 279 -11.06 17.79 4.36
C VAL A 279 -11.60 16.63 5.20
N ALA A 280 -10.71 15.83 5.79
CA ALA A 280 -11.06 14.72 6.67
C ALA A 280 -12.01 15.17 7.81
N GLY A 281 -13.12 14.45 8.00
CA GLY A 281 -14.13 14.75 9.01
C GLY A 281 -15.08 15.91 8.69
N LYS A 282 -15.00 16.54 7.51
CA LYS A 282 -15.90 17.64 7.11
C LYS A 282 -17.21 17.16 6.47
N TYR A 283 -17.22 15.99 5.83
CA TYR A 283 -18.35 15.46 5.07
C TYR A 283 -18.97 14.29 5.82
N SER A 284 -20.27 14.37 6.12
CA SER A 284 -20.97 13.39 6.99
C SER A 284 -21.22 12.02 6.36
N GLY A 285 -20.96 11.88 5.06
CA GLY A 285 -21.61 10.86 4.25
C GLY A 285 -23.06 11.22 3.93
N VAL A 286 -23.62 10.60 2.90
CA VAL A 286 -25.06 10.74 2.60
C VAL A 286 -25.86 9.97 3.64
N HIS A 287 -26.91 10.60 4.18
CA HIS A 287 -27.80 9.92 5.11
C HIS A 287 -28.54 8.75 4.42
N PRO A 288 -28.70 7.57 5.06
CA PRO A 288 -29.34 6.40 4.45
C PRO A 288 -30.74 6.69 3.89
N GLU A 289 -31.53 7.52 4.57
CA GLU A 289 -32.87 7.96 4.14
C GLU A 289 -32.87 8.80 2.85
N SER A 290 -31.72 9.39 2.49
CA SER A 290 -31.53 10.17 1.26
C SER A 290 -30.91 9.35 0.12
N ALA A 291 -30.47 8.11 0.39
CA ALA A 291 -29.98 7.20 -0.63
C ALA A 291 -31.15 6.55 -1.39
N SER A 292 -31.03 6.41 -2.70
CA SER A 292 -31.97 5.63 -3.50
C SER A 292 -31.64 4.15 -3.39
N VAL A 293 -32.64 3.34 -3.06
CA VAL A 293 -32.52 1.88 -3.04
C VAL A 293 -33.11 1.31 -4.32
N ARG A 294 -32.36 0.44 -5.00
CA ARG A 294 -32.83 -0.32 -6.16
C ARG A 294 -32.77 -1.80 -5.88
N ALA A 295 -33.89 -2.50 -6.04
CA ALA A 295 -33.92 -3.96 -6.01
C ALA A 295 -33.05 -4.59 -7.11
N THR A 296 -32.39 -5.69 -6.79
CA THR A 296 -31.55 -6.48 -7.70
C THR A 296 -31.68 -7.97 -7.37
N THR A 297 -31.16 -8.82 -8.26
CA THR A 297 -31.04 -10.27 -8.05
C THR A 297 -29.56 -10.67 -8.04
N PRO A 298 -29.13 -11.64 -7.20
CA PRO A 298 -27.78 -12.18 -7.23
C PRO A 298 -27.34 -12.65 -8.62
N PHE A 299 -26.04 -12.54 -8.91
CA PHE A 299 -25.42 -13.12 -10.11
C PHE A 299 -24.53 -14.30 -9.72
N GLU A 300 -24.62 -15.41 -10.43
CA GLU A 300 -23.72 -16.54 -10.22
C GLU A 300 -22.27 -16.19 -10.61
N GLY A 301 -21.32 -16.80 -9.90
CA GLY A 301 -19.91 -16.76 -10.28
C GLY A 301 -19.19 -15.43 -10.09
N GLN A 302 -19.72 -14.48 -9.28
CA GLN A 302 -19.02 -13.26 -8.85
C GLN A 302 -17.95 -13.51 -7.76
N LYS A 303 -17.20 -14.62 -7.86
CA LYS A 303 -16.11 -14.93 -6.93
C LYS A 303 -14.84 -14.13 -7.30
N PRO A 304 -14.25 -13.36 -6.37
CA PRO A 304 -12.93 -12.76 -6.61
C PRO A 304 -11.86 -13.84 -6.79
N GLY A 305 -10.94 -13.63 -7.72
CA GLY A 305 -9.71 -14.43 -7.82
C GLY A 305 -8.63 -13.92 -6.87
N THR A 306 -7.39 -14.37 -7.06
CA THR A 306 -6.21 -13.92 -6.28
C THR A 306 -5.93 -12.42 -6.38
N SER A 307 -6.53 -11.74 -7.37
CA SER A 307 -6.23 -10.35 -7.75
C SER A 307 -7.47 -9.70 -8.37
N GLY A 308 -8.58 -9.72 -7.62
CA GLY A 308 -9.87 -9.12 -7.99
C GLY A 308 -10.83 -10.05 -8.74
N LEU A 309 -12.07 -9.58 -8.97
CA LEU A 309 -13.03 -10.21 -9.86
C LEU A 309 -12.66 -9.87 -11.31
N ARG A 310 -12.51 -10.86 -12.19
CA ARG A 310 -12.22 -10.70 -13.63
C ARG A 310 -13.22 -11.48 -14.46
N LYS A 311 -13.75 -10.85 -15.52
CA LYS A 311 -14.79 -11.37 -16.43
C LYS A 311 -14.68 -10.68 -17.78
N LYS A 312 -15.47 -11.12 -18.78
CA LYS A 312 -15.57 -10.37 -20.03
C LYS A 312 -16.17 -9.00 -19.80
N THR A 313 -15.69 -7.99 -20.53
CA THR A 313 -16.14 -6.60 -20.41
C THR A 313 -17.67 -6.48 -20.57
N ARG A 314 -18.24 -7.25 -21.51
CA ARG A 314 -19.70 -7.33 -21.71
C ARG A 314 -20.48 -7.86 -20.51
N GLU A 315 -19.89 -8.70 -19.65
CA GLU A 315 -20.55 -9.17 -18.41
C GLU A 315 -20.70 -8.01 -17.41
N PHE A 316 -19.62 -7.24 -17.19
CA PHE A 316 -19.66 -6.06 -16.31
C PHE A 316 -20.60 -4.96 -16.80
N MET A 317 -20.80 -4.85 -18.12
CA MET A 317 -21.75 -3.93 -18.75
C MET A 317 -23.22 -4.35 -18.57
N GLN A 318 -23.51 -5.59 -18.14
CA GLN A 318 -24.90 -6.02 -17.92
C GLN A 318 -25.56 -5.20 -16.80
N PRO A 319 -26.85 -4.84 -16.93
CA PRO A 319 -27.56 -4.07 -15.92
C PRO A 319 -27.49 -4.74 -14.53
N GLY A 320 -26.82 -4.08 -13.59
CA GLY A 320 -26.68 -4.55 -12.21
C GLY A 320 -25.41 -5.36 -11.91
N TYR A 321 -24.71 -5.94 -12.89
CA TYR A 321 -23.59 -6.87 -12.62
C TYR A 321 -22.48 -6.23 -11.79
N LEU A 322 -21.88 -5.13 -12.28
CA LEU A 322 -20.89 -4.35 -11.53
C LEU A 322 -21.48 -3.86 -10.20
N SER A 323 -22.73 -3.41 -10.19
CA SER A 323 -23.35 -2.77 -9.04
C SER A 323 -23.61 -3.74 -7.88
N ASN A 324 -23.99 -4.99 -8.17
CA ASN A 324 -24.12 -6.05 -7.18
C ASN A 324 -22.78 -6.36 -6.51
N TYR A 325 -21.70 -6.46 -7.30
CA TYR A 325 -20.38 -6.73 -6.76
C TYR A 325 -19.87 -5.58 -5.88
N VAL A 326 -20.00 -4.33 -6.36
CA VAL A 326 -19.59 -3.13 -5.59
C VAL A 326 -20.42 -2.98 -4.31
N GLN A 327 -21.73 -3.23 -4.35
CA GLN A 327 -22.57 -3.23 -3.15
C GLN A 327 -22.19 -4.36 -2.18
N ALA A 328 -21.91 -5.56 -2.67
CA ALA A 328 -21.46 -6.68 -1.84
C ALA A 328 -20.11 -6.40 -1.15
N VAL A 329 -19.25 -5.58 -1.76
CA VAL A 329 -18.04 -5.05 -1.09
C VAL A 329 -18.43 -4.12 0.05
N PHE A 330 -19.25 -3.09 -0.19
CA PHE A 330 -19.67 -2.16 0.87
C PHE A 330 -20.42 -2.85 2.02
N ASP A 331 -21.27 -3.84 1.73
CA ASP A 331 -21.99 -4.64 2.73
C ASP A 331 -21.05 -5.48 3.64
N CYS A 332 -19.78 -5.66 3.26
CA CYS A 332 -18.77 -6.39 4.03
C CYS A 332 -17.74 -5.47 4.72
N LEU A 333 -17.86 -4.14 4.61
CA LEU A 333 -16.96 -3.17 5.26
C LEU A 333 -17.57 -2.61 6.54
N PRO A 334 -16.76 -2.18 7.54
CA PRO A 334 -17.27 -1.59 8.77
C PRO A 334 -17.98 -0.25 8.50
N GLU A 335 -19.23 -0.07 8.99
CA GLU A 335 -19.98 1.19 8.80
C GLU A 335 -19.19 2.39 9.36
N SER A 336 -18.46 2.22 10.46
CA SER A 336 -17.61 3.24 11.07
C SER A 336 -16.44 3.72 10.21
N GLU A 337 -15.99 2.90 9.24
CA GLU A 337 -14.94 3.29 8.29
C GLU A 337 -15.54 3.91 7.02
N VAL A 338 -16.65 3.33 6.53
CA VAL A 338 -17.33 3.79 5.32
C VAL A 338 -17.99 5.16 5.53
N ARG A 339 -18.69 5.36 6.64
CA ARG A 339 -19.55 6.52 6.84
C ARG A 339 -18.76 7.81 7.08
N GLY A 340 -18.88 8.76 6.14
CA GLY A 340 -18.05 9.97 6.10
C GLY A 340 -16.58 9.70 5.71
N GLY A 341 -16.24 8.44 5.44
CA GLY A 341 -14.89 7.99 5.12
C GLY A 341 -14.36 8.49 3.79
N THR A 342 -13.05 8.33 3.59
CA THR A 342 -12.37 8.55 2.30
C THR A 342 -12.06 7.21 1.64
N MET A 343 -12.17 7.12 0.32
CA MET A 343 -11.72 5.97 -0.46
C MET A 343 -11.09 6.39 -1.80
N LEU A 344 -10.34 5.48 -2.43
CA LEU A 344 -9.78 5.67 -3.78
C LEU A 344 -10.62 4.93 -4.84
N VAL A 345 -10.74 5.51 -6.04
CA VAL A 345 -11.14 4.79 -7.26
C VAL A 345 -10.21 5.19 -8.41
N ALA A 346 -9.56 4.21 -9.02
CA ALA A 346 -8.70 4.39 -10.19
C ALA A 346 -8.68 3.12 -11.05
N GLY A 347 -7.92 3.09 -12.14
CA GLY A 347 -7.78 1.95 -13.02
C GLY A 347 -6.71 2.12 -14.08
N ASP A 348 -6.62 1.14 -14.98
CA ASP A 348 -5.60 1.07 -16.02
C ASP A 348 -5.97 1.73 -17.36
N GLY A 349 -7.14 2.37 -17.43
CA GLY A 349 -7.63 3.04 -18.64
C GLY A 349 -8.32 2.13 -19.65
N ARG A 350 -8.43 0.81 -19.41
CA ARG A 350 -9.15 -0.10 -20.32
C ARG A 350 -10.61 0.31 -20.53
N TYR A 351 -11.18 -0.17 -21.63
CA TYR A 351 -12.58 0.06 -21.99
C TYR A 351 -13.51 -0.23 -20.80
N PHE A 352 -14.54 0.61 -20.64
CA PHE A 352 -15.50 0.64 -19.51
C PHE A 352 -15.00 1.26 -18.19
N CYS A 353 -13.70 1.62 -18.04
CA CYS A 353 -13.19 2.25 -16.82
C CYS A 353 -13.98 3.51 -16.39
N GLU A 354 -14.14 4.54 -17.23
CA GLU A 354 -14.85 5.78 -16.86
C GLU A 354 -16.29 5.51 -16.38
N ALA A 355 -17.03 4.67 -17.11
CA ALA A 355 -18.41 4.29 -16.78
C ALA A 355 -18.48 3.52 -15.45
N ALA A 356 -17.50 2.65 -15.17
CA ALA A 356 -17.37 1.95 -13.91
C ALA A 356 -17.03 2.90 -12.75
N ILE A 357 -16.12 3.87 -12.94
CA ILE A 357 -15.80 4.91 -11.94
C ILE A 357 -17.08 5.67 -11.56
N LYS A 358 -17.79 6.26 -12.54
CA LYS A 358 -19.03 7.02 -12.28
C LYS A 358 -20.10 6.16 -11.58
N LYS A 359 -20.18 4.85 -11.89
CA LYS A 359 -21.06 3.90 -11.18
C LYS A 359 -20.64 3.66 -9.74
N ILE A 360 -19.35 3.43 -9.49
CA ILE A 360 -18.79 3.18 -8.15
C ILE A 360 -18.97 4.40 -7.26
N VAL A 361 -18.68 5.60 -7.75
CA VAL A 361 -18.85 6.87 -7.00
C VAL A 361 -20.32 7.08 -6.60
N SER A 362 -21.27 6.74 -7.47
CA SER A 362 -22.72 6.78 -7.17
C SER A 362 -23.14 5.78 -6.08
N ILE A 363 -22.57 4.59 -6.05
CA ILE A 363 -22.83 3.55 -5.02
C ILE A 363 -22.13 3.89 -3.70
N ALA A 364 -20.89 4.40 -3.76
CA ALA A 364 -20.13 4.88 -2.60
C ALA A 364 -20.92 5.97 -1.85
N ALA A 365 -21.44 6.97 -2.57
CA ALA A 365 -22.33 7.99 -2.01
C ALA A 365 -23.55 7.35 -1.31
N GLY A 366 -24.22 6.40 -1.97
CA GLY A 366 -25.40 5.71 -1.41
C GLY A 366 -25.11 4.83 -0.19
N ASN A 367 -23.86 4.40 -0.01
CA ASN A 367 -23.40 3.67 1.16
C ASN A 367 -22.80 4.57 2.25
N GLY A 368 -22.90 5.89 2.10
CA GLY A 368 -22.51 6.86 3.13
C GLY A 368 -21.05 7.28 3.10
N VAL A 369 -20.28 6.97 2.05
CA VAL A 369 -18.92 7.52 1.87
C VAL A 369 -18.98 9.05 1.86
N GLY A 370 -17.99 9.73 2.47
CA GLY A 370 -17.91 11.20 2.53
C GLY A 370 -17.04 11.81 1.43
N ARG A 371 -15.97 11.12 1.02
CA ARG A 371 -15.06 11.55 -0.04
C ARG A 371 -14.58 10.38 -0.90
N VAL A 372 -14.56 10.57 -2.21
CA VAL A 372 -13.84 9.68 -3.15
C VAL A 372 -12.69 10.44 -3.79
N TRP A 373 -11.46 9.95 -3.63
CA TRP A 373 -10.34 10.30 -4.49
C TRP A 373 -10.46 9.56 -5.82
N ILE A 374 -10.29 10.28 -6.92
CA ILE A 374 -10.29 9.71 -8.27
C ILE A 374 -9.00 10.17 -8.94
N ALA A 375 -8.19 9.25 -9.46
CA ALA A 375 -7.03 9.65 -10.26
C ALA A 375 -7.49 10.36 -11.54
N LYS A 376 -6.77 11.39 -12.00
CA LYS A 376 -7.08 12.11 -13.24
C LYS A 376 -7.24 11.14 -14.41
N ASP A 377 -8.28 11.35 -15.23
CA ASP A 377 -8.70 10.49 -16.34
C ASP A 377 -9.06 9.05 -15.91
N GLY A 378 -9.14 8.79 -14.60
CA GLY A 378 -9.24 7.46 -13.99
C GLY A 378 -7.92 6.70 -13.89
N LEU A 379 -6.78 7.31 -14.25
CA LEU A 379 -5.50 6.63 -14.50
C LEU A 379 -4.56 6.65 -13.29
N ALA A 380 -4.31 5.47 -12.70
CA ALA A 380 -3.17 5.26 -11.80
C ALA A 380 -2.70 3.80 -11.88
N THR A 381 -1.39 3.58 -11.77
CA THR A 381 -0.81 2.23 -11.65
C THR A 381 -1.29 1.56 -10.36
N THR A 382 -1.38 0.23 -10.34
CA THR A 382 -1.67 -0.54 -9.12
C THR A 382 -0.69 -0.22 -7.97
N PRO A 383 0.65 -0.16 -8.17
CA PRO A 383 1.56 0.31 -7.12
C PRO A 383 1.32 1.75 -6.68
N ALA A 384 0.94 2.67 -7.57
CA ALA A 384 0.60 4.04 -7.17
C ALA A 384 -0.70 4.11 -6.38
N CYS A 385 -1.71 3.28 -6.70
CA CYS A 385 -2.91 3.13 -5.87
C CYS A 385 -2.54 2.67 -4.45
N SER A 386 -1.63 1.71 -4.32
CA SER A 386 -1.12 1.24 -3.03
C SER A 386 -0.36 2.36 -2.29
N ALA A 387 0.44 3.17 -2.98
CA ALA A 387 1.13 4.33 -2.40
C ALA A 387 0.15 5.42 -1.93
N ILE A 388 -0.86 5.77 -2.74
CA ILE A 388 -1.90 6.75 -2.39
C ILE A 388 -2.65 6.32 -1.13
N LEU A 389 -3.13 5.06 -1.07
CA LEU A 389 -3.84 4.53 0.10
C LEU A 389 -2.98 4.60 1.38
N ARG A 390 -1.68 4.30 1.26
CA ARG A 390 -0.73 4.26 2.38
C ARG A 390 -0.25 5.62 2.85
N LEU A 391 -0.01 6.56 1.94
CA LEU A 391 0.75 7.79 2.22
C LEU A 391 -0.11 9.05 2.19
N ARG A 392 -1.09 9.13 1.29
CA ARG A 392 -1.88 10.35 1.07
C ARG A 392 -2.68 10.68 2.31
N GLU A 393 -2.55 11.93 2.77
CA GLU A 393 -3.20 12.46 3.98
C GLU A 393 -3.06 11.55 5.23
N LYS A 394 -1.91 10.86 5.41
CA LYS A 394 -1.66 9.93 6.53
C LYS A 394 -2.62 8.74 6.55
N SER A 395 -2.79 8.07 5.41
CA SER A 395 -3.56 6.82 5.29
C SER A 395 -5.04 6.96 5.67
N VAL A 396 -5.65 8.13 5.42
CA VAL A 396 -7.04 8.42 5.79
C VAL A 396 -8.08 7.67 4.94
N ALA A 397 -7.66 7.00 3.87
CA ALA A 397 -8.54 6.19 3.03
C ALA A 397 -8.69 4.77 3.60
N PHE A 398 -9.92 4.31 3.81
CA PHE A 398 -10.18 2.95 4.33
C PHE A 398 -9.93 1.84 3.30
N GLY A 399 -9.86 2.20 2.02
CA GLY A 399 -9.58 1.29 0.91
C GLY A 399 -9.87 1.94 -0.44
N GLY A 400 -9.84 1.13 -1.51
CA GLY A 400 -10.13 1.61 -2.85
C GLY A 400 -10.39 0.51 -3.88
N PHE A 401 -11.11 0.90 -4.94
CA PHE A 401 -11.33 0.06 -6.12
C PHE A 401 -10.29 0.37 -7.18
N ILE A 402 -9.64 -0.67 -7.71
CA ILE A 402 -8.71 -0.57 -8.83
C ILE A 402 -9.30 -1.34 -10.02
N LEU A 403 -9.63 -0.61 -11.08
CA LEU A 403 -10.32 -1.09 -12.27
C LEU A 403 -9.29 -1.60 -13.28
N THR A 404 -9.02 -2.89 -13.23
CA THR A 404 -7.98 -3.54 -14.02
C THR A 404 -8.15 -5.05 -14.05
N ALA A 405 -7.77 -5.67 -15.16
CA ALA A 405 -7.50 -7.10 -15.24
C ALA A 405 -6.00 -7.40 -15.45
N SER A 406 -5.11 -6.45 -15.08
CA SER A 406 -3.66 -6.53 -15.24
C SER A 406 -3.30 -6.90 -16.69
N HIS A 407 -2.41 -7.86 -16.91
CA HIS A 407 -2.01 -8.37 -18.21
C HIS A 407 -3.12 -8.79 -19.19
N ASN A 408 -4.35 -9.07 -18.73
CA ASN A 408 -5.45 -9.48 -19.61
C ASN A 408 -5.81 -8.37 -20.63
N PRO A 409 -6.17 -8.70 -21.88
CA PRO A 409 -6.45 -7.73 -22.94
C PRO A 409 -7.66 -6.84 -22.63
N GLY A 410 -7.67 -5.64 -23.20
CA GLY A 410 -8.70 -4.61 -23.04
C GLY A 410 -9.62 -4.52 -24.26
N GLY A 411 -10.69 -3.74 -24.14
CA GLY A 411 -11.70 -3.57 -25.18
C GLY A 411 -13.07 -4.19 -24.85
N ILE A 412 -14.06 -3.92 -25.71
CA ILE A 412 -15.47 -4.28 -25.47
C ILE A 412 -15.74 -5.79 -25.45
N ASP A 413 -14.99 -6.59 -26.23
CA ASP A 413 -15.10 -8.05 -26.30
C ASP A 413 -14.01 -8.79 -25.48
N ALA A 414 -13.14 -8.04 -24.82
CA ALA A 414 -12.02 -8.56 -24.04
C ALA A 414 -12.36 -8.63 -22.54
N ASP A 415 -11.37 -8.44 -21.67
CA ASP A 415 -11.51 -8.64 -20.22
C ASP A 415 -11.52 -7.32 -19.44
N PHE A 416 -12.40 -7.28 -18.44
CA PHE A 416 -12.45 -6.22 -17.43
C PHE A 416 -12.27 -6.82 -16.04
N GLY A 417 -11.84 -6.00 -15.07
CA GLY A 417 -11.64 -6.49 -13.70
C GLY A 417 -11.79 -5.40 -12.65
N VAL A 418 -12.10 -5.85 -11.43
CA VAL A 418 -12.29 -5.00 -10.26
C VAL A 418 -11.51 -5.62 -9.09
N LYS A 419 -10.36 -5.04 -8.77
CA LYS A 419 -9.62 -5.27 -7.52
C LYS A 419 -10.22 -4.39 -6.42
N TYR A 420 -10.15 -4.84 -5.16
CA TYR A 420 -10.39 -4.01 -3.98
C TYR A 420 -9.20 -4.15 -3.04
N ASN A 421 -8.59 -3.02 -2.68
CA ASN A 421 -7.47 -2.94 -1.75
C ASN A 421 -7.92 -2.22 -0.48
N THR A 422 -7.42 -2.63 0.69
CA THR A 422 -7.73 -2.00 1.99
C THR A 422 -6.79 -0.82 2.27
N GLY A 423 -7.04 -0.05 3.34
CA GLY A 423 -6.29 1.16 3.67
C GLY A 423 -4.78 0.98 3.92
N ASN A 424 -4.30 -0.25 4.21
CA ASN A 424 -2.86 -0.54 4.23
C ASN A 424 -2.23 -0.62 2.82
N GLY A 425 -3.03 -0.46 1.76
CA GLY A 425 -2.67 -0.52 0.34
C GLY A 425 -2.64 -1.93 -0.26
N ALA A 426 -2.93 -2.98 0.51
CA ALA A 426 -2.83 -4.38 0.08
C ALA A 426 -4.12 -4.87 -0.62
N PRO A 427 -4.04 -5.86 -1.52
CA PRO A 427 -5.20 -6.63 -1.95
C PRO A 427 -5.99 -7.17 -0.75
N ALA A 428 -7.32 -7.20 -0.86
CA ALA A 428 -8.18 -7.82 0.15
C ALA A 428 -7.73 -9.26 0.49
N LEU A 429 -7.58 -9.53 1.79
CA LEU A 429 -7.26 -10.87 2.30
C LEU A 429 -8.39 -11.87 2.00
N GLU A 430 -8.06 -13.17 2.05
CA GLU A 430 -8.97 -14.24 1.67
C GLU A 430 -10.27 -14.26 2.48
N SER A 431 -10.19 -13.93 3.78
CA SER A 431 -11.34 -13.74 4.66
C SER A 431 -12.34 -12.73 4.09
N LEU A 432 -11.87 -11.53 3.73
CA LEU A 432 -12.70 -10.48 3.14
C LEU A 432 -13.22 -10.88 1.75
N THR A 433 -12.39 -11.45 0.88
CA THR A 433 -12.85 -11.88 -0.45
C THR A 433 -13.90 -13.00 -0.40
N ASN A 434 -13.82 -13.88 0.59
CA ASN A 434 -14.82 -14.92 0.80
C ASN A 434 -16.12 -14.35 1.38
N MET A 435 -16.06 -13.40 2.33
CA MET A 435 -17.24 -12.68 2.81
C MET A 435 -17.95 -11.95 1.65
N ILE A 436 -17.20 -11.23 0.81
CA ILE A 436 -17.73 -10.57 -0.39
C ILE A 436 -18.39 -11.59 -1.31
N TYR A 437 -17.75 -12.74 -1.56
CA TYR A 437 -18.34 -13.77 -2.42
C TYR A 437 -19.65 -14.35 -1.86
N GLU A 438 -19.71 -14.70 -0.56
CA GLU A 438 -20.96 -15.15 0.05
C GLU A 438 -22.04 -14.05 0.02
N ARG A 439 -21.64 -12.78 0.13
CA ARG A 439 -22.57 -11.65 -0.03
C ARG A 439 -23.08 -11.47 -1.45
N THR A 440 -22.26 -11.68 -2.49
CA THR A 440 -22.73 -11.61 -3.90
C THR A 440 -23.84 -12.61 -4.22
N LYS A 441 -23.89 -13.76 -3.52
CA LYS A 441 -24.96 -14.77 -3.66
C LYS A 441 -26.29 -14.34 -3.02
N THR A 442 -26.28 -13.33 -2.17
CA THR A 442 -27.43 -12.95 -1.31
C THR A 442 -27.81 -11.46 -1.40
N VAL A 443 -27.12 -10.67 -2.22
CA VAL A 443 -27.42 -9.24 -2.43
C VAL A 443 -28.76 -9.06 -3.16
N GLN A 444 -29.66 -8.28 -2.57
CA GLN A 444 -31.03 -8.03 -3.06
C GLN A 444 -31.32 -6.56 -3.35
N GLU A 445 -30.46 -5.66 -2.89
CA GLU A 445 -30.63 -4.20 -2.98
C GLU A 445 -29.30 -3.54 -3.33
N ILE A 446 -29.35 -2.42 -4.06
CA ILE A 446 -28.21 -1.54 -4.36
C ILE A 446 -28.56 -0.15 -3.82
N LYS A 447 -27.73 0.36 -2.90
CA LYS A 447 -27.82 1.73 -2.40
C LYS A 447 -27.00 2.63 -3.32
N HIS A 448 -27.60 3.72 -3.81
CA HIS A 448 -26.94 4.63 -4.73
C HIS A 448 -27.52 6.04 -4.63
N VAL A 449 -26.79 7.04 -5.11
CA VAL A 449 -27.31 8.41 -5.29
C VAL A 449 -27.20 8.82 -6.75
N LYS A 450 -28.24 9.48 -7.27
CA LYS A 450 -28.17 10.17 -8.55
C LYS A 450 -27.31 11.42 -8.38
N LEU A 451 -26.07 11.34 -8.82
CA LEU A 451 -25.12 12.46 -8.82
C LEU A 451 -25.36 13.36 -10.03
N LEU A 452 -24.94 14.62 -9.93
CA LEU A 452 -24.66 15.43 -11.12
C LEU A 452 -23.51 14.79 -11.90
N ASP A 453 -23.50 14.92 -13.22
CA ASP A 453 -22.35 14.45 -14.02
C ASP A 453 -21.11 15.32 -13.69
N PHE A 454 -19.95 14.68 -13.73
CA PHE A 454 -18.68 15.31 -13.41
C PHE A 454 -17.59 14.74 -14.31
N ASP A 455 -16.65 15.60 -14.67
CA ASP A 455 -15.45 15.24 -15.41
C ASP A 455 -14.43 14.54 -14.50
N LEU A 456 -13.61 13.69 -15.11
CA LEU A 456 -12.45 13.06 -14.46
C LEU A 456 -11.13 13.73 -14.87
N ASP A 457 -11.16 14.67 -15.81
CA ASP A 457 -9.98 15.24 -16.45
C ASP A 457 -9.42 16.49 -15.76
N THR A 458 -10.24 17.18 -14.95
CA THR A 458 -9.87 18.43 -14.31
C THR A 458 -9.66 18.24 -12.82
N TYR A 459 -8.41 18.41 -12.37
CA TYR A 459 -8.00 18.34 -10.97
C TYR A 459 -8.87 19.17 -10.01
N GLY A 460 -8.99 18.68 -8.77
CA GLY A 460 -9.60 19.40 -7.65
C GLY A 460 -10.92 18.82 -7.16
N ILE A 461 -11.57 19.55 -6.25
CA ILE A 461 -12.76 19.10 -5.53
C ILE A 461 -14.03 19.39 -6.31
N LYS A 462 -14.78 18.33 -6.65
CA LYS A 462 -16.15 18.37 -7.17
C LYS A 462 -17.13 18.16 -6.01
N VAL A 463 -17.85 19.21 -5.62
CA VAL A 463 -18.88 19.10 -4.55
C VAL A 463 -20.16 18.53 -5.14
N LEU A 464 -20.35 17.22 -5.02
CA LEU A 464 -21.47 16.51 -5.64
C LEU A 464 -22.73 16.54 -4.77
N ILE A 465 -22.59 16.50 -3.44
CA ILE A 465 -23.69 16.69 -2.48
C ILE A 465 -23.17 17.56 -1.34
N LYS A 466 -23.71 18.78 -1.23
CA LYS A 466 -23.26 19.79 -0.27
C LYS A 466 -23.21 19.22 1.16
N ASP A 467 -22.07 19.44 1.83
CA ASP A 467 -21.78 19.04 3.21
C ASP A 467 -21.86 17.53 3.52
N GLN A 468 -22.19 16.68 2.53
CA GLN A 468 -22.33 15.21 2.69
C GLN A 468 -21.35 14.39 1.85
N PHE A 469 -21.11 14.76 0.58
CA PHE A 469 -20.31 13.95 -0.36
C PHE A 469 -19.56 14.77 -1.40
N ILE A 470 -18.28 14.43 -1.62
CA ILE A 470 -17.45 14.99 -2.69
C ILE A 470 -16.69 13.92 -3.48
N ALA A 471 -16.36 14.25 -4.73
CA ALA A 471 -15.26 13.63 -5.46
C ALA A 471 -14.08 14.62 -5.51
N GLU A 472 -12.86 14.13 -5.40
CA GLU A 472 -11.62 14.92 -5.51
C GLU A 472 -10.76 14.28 -6.60
N VAL A 473 -10.57 14.97 -7.73
CA VAL A 473 -9.72 14.51 -8.83
C VAL A 473 -8.26 14.85 -8.48
N ILE A 474 -7.43 13.82 -8.36
CA ILE A 474 -6.05 13.88 -7.87
C ILE A 474 -5.05 13.42 -8.93
N ASP A 475 -3.79 13.78 -8.76
CA ASP A 475 -2.70 13.19 -9.55
C ASP A 475 -2.50 11.72 -9.14
N GLY A 476 -2.52 10.82 -10.13
CA GLY A 476 -2.38 9.38 -9.92
C GLY A 476 -0.94 8.89 -9.73
N THR A 477 0.06 9.75 -9.94
CA THR A 477 1.50 9.44 -9.91
C THR A 477 2.23 10.13 -8.76
N GLU A 478 1.83 11.34 -8.37
CA GLU A 478 2.60 12.22 -7.46
C GLU A 478 2.93 11.59 -6.08
N ASP A 479 1.97 10.93 -5.42
CA ASP A 479 2.20 10.25 -4.13
C ASP A 479 3.19 9.06 -4.26
N TRP A 480 3.21 8.38 -5.42
CA TRP A 480 4.14 7.28 -5.73
C TRP A 480 5.53 7.78 -6.12
N LEU A 481 5.62 8.84 -6.91
CA LEU A 481 6.88 9.45 -7.32
C LEU A 481 7.65 10.01 -6.12
N HIS A 482 6.95 10.62 -5.17
CA HIS A 482 7.54 11.02 -3.89
C HIS A 482 8.09 9.83 -3.10
N LEU A 483 7.38 8.69 -3.10
CA LEU A 483 7.90 7.45 -2.50
C LEU A 483 9.13 6.93 -3.24
N MET A 484 9.18 6.98 -4.58
CA MET A 484 10.36 6.58 -5.35
C MET A 484 11.58 7.46 -5.05
N LYS A 485 11.38 8.78 -4.88
CA LYS A 485 12.41 9.71 -4.38
C LYS A 485 12.79 9.47 -2.91
N ALA A 486 11.96 8.80 -2.10
CA ALA A 486 12.37 8.35 -0.77
C ALA A 486 13.14 7.01 -0.81
N VAL A 487 12.94 6.21 -1.87
CA VAL A 487 13.50 4.85 -1.98
C VAL A 487 14.86 4.83 -2.69
N PHE A 488 15.00 5.59 -3.77
CA PHE A 488 16.14 5.52 -4.70
C PHE A 488 17.00 6.78 -4.73
N HIS A 489 18.25 6.60 -5.17
CA HIS A 489 19.19 7.68 -5.42
C HIS A 489 19.02 8.22 -6.85
N PHE A 490 18.13 9.20 -7.03
CA PHE A 490 17.82 9.74 -8.36
C PHE A 490 19.03 10.38 -9.06
N PRO A 491 19.96 11.09 -8.38
CA PRO A 491 21.17 11.65 -8.99
C PRO A 491 22.03 10.64 -9.76
N SER A 492 22.27 9.45 -9.20
CA SER A 492 23.03 8.41 -9.92
C SER A 492 22.27 7.82 -11.11
N ILE A 493 20.93 7.71 -11.00
CA ILE A 493 20.08 7.24 -12.11
C ILE A 493 20.01 8.31 -13.22
N ARG A 494 19.94 9.60 -12.86
CA ARG A 494 19.96 10.72 -13.81
C ARG A 494 21.31 10.80 -14.53
N ARG A 495 22.43 10.64 -13.81
CA ARG A 495 23.78 10.50 -14.40
C ARG A 495 23.87 9.35 -15.41
N LEU A 496 23.25 8.21 -15.10
CA LEU A 496 23.19 7.07 -16.03
C LEU A 496 22.35 7.40 -17.27
N ILE A 497 21.11 7.85 -17.08
CA ILE A 497 20.15 8.14 -18.17
C ILE A 497 20.66 9.24 -19.11
N GLN A 498 21.34 10.25 -18.59
CA GLN A 498 21.90 11.35 -19.38
C GLN A 498 23.26 11.03 -20.01
N SER A 499 23.87 9.87 -19.70
CA SER A 499 25.19 9.52 -20.21
C SER A 499 25.16 9.21 -21.71
N PRO A 500 26.09 9.77 -22.52
CA PRO A 500 26.21 9.41 -23.93
C PRO A 500 26.65 7.96 -24.17
N SER A 501 27.10 7.25 -23.12
CA SER A 501 27.41 5.82 -23.17
C SER A 501 26.20 4.92 -22.87
N PHE A 502 25.05 5.46 -22.46
CA PHE A 502 23.86 4.68 -22.11
C PHE A 502 22.68 4.99 -23.02
N SER A 503 21.91 3.95 -23.35
CA SER A 503 20.66 4.08 -24.08
C SER A 503 19.69 3.01 -23.61
N PHE A 504 18.41 3.39 -23.47
CA PHE A 504 17.37 2.48 -23.03
C PHE A 504 16.04 2.71 -23.74
N VAL A 505 15.18 1.69 -23.69
CA VAL A 505 13.77 1.77 -24.12
C VAL A 505 12.87 1.20 -23.03
N PHE A 506 11.82 1.94 -22.67
CA PHE A 506 10.73 1.48 -21.81
C PHE A 506 9.45 1.37 -22.63
N ASP A 507 8.81 0.20 -22.60
CA ASP A 507 7.55 -0.09 -23.28
C ASP A 507 6.38 -0.11 -22.28
N GLY A 508 5.47 0.86 -22.42
CA GLY A 508 4.28 0.96 -21.60
C GLY A 508 3.13 0.03 -22.03
N MET A 509 3.28 -0.71 -23.14
CA MET A 509 2.27 -1.62 -23.72
C MET A 509 0.86 -1.01 -23.85
N HIS A 510 0.79 0.31 -24.11
CA HIS A 510 -0.43 1.13 -24.13
C HIS A 510 -1.27 1.09 -22.84
N GLY A 511 -0.65 0.69 -21.72
CA GLY A 511 -1.24 0.65 -20.39
C GLY A 511 -0.95 1.90 -19.55
N VAL A 512 -1.37 1.86 -18.28
CA VAL A 512 -1.32 3.03 -17.37
C VAL A 512 0.09 3.38 -16.89
N ALA A 513 1.08 2.52 -17.17
CA ALA A 513 2.49 2.83 -16.95
C ALA A 513 2.93 4.10 -17.69
N GLY A 514 2.31 4.42 -18.85
CA GLY A 514 2.76 5.47 -19.76
C GLY A 514 2.90 6.88 -19.14
N PRO A 515 1.82 7.48 -18.58
CA PRO A 515 1.90 8.78 -17.92
C PRO A 515 2.87 8.81 -16.73
N THR A 516 2.98 7.70 -15.99
CA THR A 516 3.95 7.56 -14.89
C THR A 516 5.38 7.49 -15.39
N ALA A 517 5.62 6.82 -16.52
CA ALA A 517 6.93 6.70 -17.18
C ALA A 517 7.39 8.03 -17.80
N GLU A 518 6.49 8.79 -18.43
CA GLU A 518 6.76 10.16 -18.90
C GLU A 518 7.19 11.07 -17.74
N ARG A 519 6.44 11.04 -16.64
CA ARG A 519 6.74 11.82 -15.43
C ARG A 519 8.07 11.40 -14.79
N LEU A 520 8.35 10.09 -14.72
CA LEU A 520 9.56 9.55 -14.09
C LEU A 520 10.81 9.73 -14.98
N PHE A 521 10.79 9.18 -16.19
CA PHE A 521 11.99 9.10 -17.02
C PHE A 521 12.31 10.43 -17.70
N VAL A 522 11.33 11.07 -18.34
CA VAL A 522 11.56 12.32 -19.09
C VAL A 522 11.65 13.51 -18.14
N GLN A 523 10.61 13.74 -17.32
CA GLN A 523 10.51 14.98 -16.54
C GLN A 523 11.44 14.99 -15.30
N GLU A 524 11.61 13.86 -14.62
CA GLU A 524 12.39 13.77 -13.38
C GLU A 524 13.82 13.26 -13.57
N LEU A 525 14.02 12.30 -14.48
CA LEU A 525 15.33 11.69 -14.75
C LEU A 525 15.98 12.18 -16.07
N GLY A 526 15.33 13.07 -16.81
CA GLY A 526 15.92 13.74 -17.97
C GLY A 526 16.27 12.83 -19.15
N ALA A 527 15.51 11.74 -19.35
CA ALA A 527 15.57 10.91 -20.53
C ALA A 527 15.01 11.63 -21.77
N ASP A 528 15.42 11.19 -22.96
CA ASP A 528 14.72 11.53 -24.20
C ASP A 528 13.32 10.86 -24.20
N SER A 529 12.29 11.58 -24.65
CA SER A 529 10.95 11.01 -24.83
C SER A 529 10.93 9.86 -25.86
N MET A 530 11.90 9.82 -26.78
CA MET A 530 12.11 8.70 -27.71
C MET A 530 12.50 7.39 -27.03
N SER A 531 12.94 7.40 -25.76
CA SER A 531 13.12 6.19 -24.96
C SER A 531 11.79 5.57 -24.49
N LEU A 532 10.64 6.23 -24.69
CA LEU A 532 9.33 5.72 -24.29
C LEU A 532 8.56 5.18 -25.50
N ARG A 533 8.22 3.89 -25.47
CA ARG A 533 7.37 3.21 -26.45
C ARG A 533 5.99 2.95 -25.85
N ALA A 534 4.94 3.08 -26.67
CA ALA A 534 3.56 2.75 -26.29
C ALA A 534 3.10 3.33 -24.94
N CYS A 535 3.59 4.52 -24.57
CA CYS A 535 3.29 5.19 -23.30
C CYS A 535 2.03 6.08 -23.36
N ASN A 536 1.21 5.91 -24.38
CA ASN A 536 -0.14 6.47 -24.48
C ASN A 536 -1.17 5.39 -24.06
N PRO A 537 -1.91 5.57 -22.95
CA PRO A 537 -2.95 4.63 -22.54
C PRO A 537 -4.06 4.50 -23.58
N LEU A 538 -4.43 3.27 -23.95
CA LEU A 538 -5.53 2.99 -24.90
C LEU A 538 -6.56 2.01 -24.29
N PRO A 539 -7.87 2.22 -24.49
CA PRO A 539 -8.91 1.35 -23.92
C PRO A 539 -8.85 -0.14 -24.32
N ASP A 540 -8.18 -0.45 -25.43
CA ASP A 540 -7.95 -1.79 -25.96
C ASP A 540 -6.46 -2.19 -25.99
N PHE A 541 -5.59 -1.38 -25.37
CA PHE A 541 -4.13 -1.52 -25.44
C PHE A 541 -3.58 -1.62 -26.88
N GLY A 542 -4.23 -0.93 -27.84
CA GLY A 542 -3.86 -0.99 -29.25
C GLY A 542 -4.27 -2.30 -29.95
N GLY A 543 -5.18 -3.08 -29.34
CA GLY A 543 -5.55 -4.42 -29.81
C GLY A 543 -4.58 -5.53 -29.40
N HIS A 544 -3.62 -5.23 -28.52
CA HIS A 544 -2.59 -6.16 -28.06
C HIS A 544 -2.87 -6.67 -26.64
N HIS A 545 -2.12 -7.69 -26.23
CA HIS A 545 -2.17 -8.26 -24.88
C HIS A 545 -1.07 -7.60 -24.03
N PRO A 546 -1.41 -6.79 -23.01
CA PRO A 546 -0.42 -6.02 -22.25
C PRO A 546 0.28 -6.89 -21.19
N ASP A 547 0.95 -7.98 -21.60
CA ASP A 547 1.73 -8.85 -20.72
C ASP A 547 3.22 -8.76 -21.10
N PRO A 548 4.11 -8.29 -20.21
CA PRO A 548 5.51 -8.08 -20.52
C PRO A 548 6.24 -9.42 -20.51
N ASN A 549 6.20 -10.12 -21.65
CA ASN A 549 6.90 -11.39 -21.86
C ASN A 549 7.44 -11.47 -23.31
N LEU A 550 8.27 -12.48 -23.58
CA LEU A 550 8.96 -12.63 -24.87
C LEU A 550 8.06 -12.86 -26.09
N VAL A 551 6.76 -13.15 -25.88
CA VAL A 551 5.76 -13.36 -26.94
C VAL A 551 4.96 -12.09 -27.22
N TYR A 552 4.45 -11.43 -26.20
CA TYR A 552 3.54 -10.28 -26.37
C TYR A 552 4.27 -8.93 -26.44
N ALA A 553 5.38 -8.74 -25.74
CA ALA A 553 6.23 -7.56 -25.87
C ALA A 553 7.17 -7.67 -27.10
N LYS A 554 6.67 -8.23 -28.21
CA LYS A 554 7.43 -8.62 -29.40
C LYS A 554 8.27 -7.47 -29.95
N GLU A 555 7.71 -6.27 -30.04
CA GLU A 555 8.40 -5.12 -30.63
C GLU A 555 9.63 -4.70 -29.81
N LEU A 556 9.52 -4.69 -28.48
CA LEU A 556 10.67 -4.47 -27.61
C LEU A 556 11.70 -5.60 -27.74
N VAL A 557 11.26 -6.86 -27.83
CA VAL A 557 12.13 -8.03 -28.01
C VAL A 557 12.90 -7.95 -29.34
N ASP A 558 12.27 -7.48 -30.40
CA ASP A 558 12.89 -7.23 -31.71
C ASP A 558 13.90 -6.05 -31.63
N ILE A 559 13.53 -4.94 -30.98
CA ILE A 559 14.42 -3.78 -30.75
C ILE A 559 15.68 -4.18 -29.96
N MET A 560 15.52 -5.02 -28.93
CA MET A 560 16.61 -5.54 -28.11
C MET A 560 17.33 -6.73 -28.76
N LYS A 561 16.84 -7.21 -29.92
CA LYS A 561 17.40 -8.29 -30.76
C LYS A 561 17.65 -9.61 -30.01
N PHE A 562 16.83 -9.95 -29.02
CA PHE A 562 17.03 -11.15 -28.20
C PHE A 562 16.98 -12.46 -29.00
N PHE A 563 16.06 -12.58 -29.96
CA PHE A 563 15.98 -13.76 -30.84
C PHE A 563 16.95 -13.73 -32.03
N ASN A 564 17.69 -12.64 -32.21
CA ASN A 564 18.64 -12.42 -33.30
C ASN A 564 19.95 -11.79 -32.75
N PRO A 565 20.61 -12.42 -31.76
CA PRO A 565 21.74 -11.81 -31.06
C PRO A 565 22.95 -11.54 -31.98
N GLU A 566 23.05 -12.24 -33.10
CA GLU A 566 24.04 -12.00 -34.16
C GLU A 566 23.84 -10.67 -34.91
N GLN A 567 22.65 -10.06 -34.82
CA GLN A 567 22.34 -8.76 -35.41
C GLN A 567 22.56 -7.59 -34.43
N VAL A 568 22.99 -7.85 -33.21
CA VAL A 568 23.30 -6.82 -32.20
C VAL A 568 24.38 -5.86 -32.71
N ASP A 569 24.11 -4.56 -32.57
CA ASP A 569 24.96 -3.48 -33.05
C ASP A 569 25.05 -2.34 -32.02
N SER A 570 25.79 -1.27 -32.36
CA SER A 570 25.95 -0.08 -31.52
C SER A 570 24.64 0.68 -31.25
N ASN A 571 23.65 0.58 -32.13
CA ASN A 571 22.36 1.27 -32.03
C ASN A 571 21.34 0.50 -31.17
N THR A 572 21.57 -0.79 -30.96
CA THR A 572 20.73 -1.65 -30.11
C THR A 572 20.79 -1.14 -28.66
N PRO A 573 19.67 -0.82 -27.99
CA PRO A 573 19.73 -0.24 -26.64
C PRO A 573 20.46 -1.14 -25.63
N LEU A 574 21.06 -0.56 -24.60
CA LEU A 574 21.78 -1.31 -23.55
C LEU A 574 20.84 -1.89 -22.50
N PHE A 575 19.68 -1.26 -22.30
CA PHE A 575 18.64 -1.69 -21.37
C PHE A 575 17.26 -1.59 -22.02
N GLY A 576 16.43 -2.62 -21.87
CA GLY A 576 15.04 -2.64 -22.31
C GLY A 576 14.14 -3.08 -21.17
N ALA A 577 12.97 -2.45 -21.03
CA ALA A 577 11.97 -2.91 -20.07
C ALA A 577 10.55 -2.74 -20.59
N ALA A 578 9.63 -3.60 -20.14
CA ALA A 578 8.20 -3.49 -20.43
C ALA A 578 7.38 -3.69 -19.14
N ALA A 579 6.20 -3.07 -19.06
CA ALA A 579 5.26 -3.24 -17.96
C ALA A 579 3.90 -3.79 -18.43
N ASP A 580 3.12 -4.42 -17.54
CA ASP A 580 1.76 -4.86 -17.85
C ASP A 580 0.72 -3.73 -17.71
N GLY A 581 -0.53 -4.05 -18.07
CA GLY A 581 -1.63 -3.07 -18.16
C GLY A 581 -1.75 -2.13 -16.96
N ASP A 582 -1.63 -2.62 -15.72
CA ASP A 582 -1.67 -1.83 -14.48
C ASP A 582 -0.30 -1.61 -13.80
N CYS A 583 0.79 -1.96 -14.49
CA CYS A 583 2.18 -1.77 -14.06
C CYS A 583 2.55 -2.50 -12.76
N ASP A 584 1.89 -3.63 -12.46
CA ASP A 584 2.29 -4.54 -11.38
C ASP A 584 3.35 -5.57 -11.83
N ARG A 585 3.69 -5.61 -13.13
CA ARG A 585 4.75 -6.48 -13.68
C ARG A 585 5.86 -5.72 -14.42
N ASN A 586 7.01 -6.38 -14.55
CA ASN A 586 8.15 -5.94 -15.34
C ASN A 586 8.81 -7.09 -16.10
N MET A 587 9.18 -6.85 -17.36
CA MET A 587 10.22 -7.60 -18.08
C MET A 587 11.48 -6.77 -18.15
N ILE A 588 12.65 -7.41 -18.02
CA ILE A 588 13.96 -6.77 -18.11
C ILE A 588 14.79 -7.44 -19.21
N LEU A 589 15.32 -6.63 -20.12
CA LEU A 589 16.17 -7.05 -21.23
C LEU A 589 17.50 -6.30 -21.19
N GLY A 590 18.58 -7.03 -21.44
CA GLY A 590 19.84 -6.45 -21.90
C GLY A 590 19.90 -6.45 -23.43
N ARG A 591 20.89 -5.75 -23.98
CA ARG A 591 21.27 -5.86 -25.40
C ARG A 591 21.47 -7.33 -25.78
N GLY A 592 20.59 -7.89 -26.63
CA GLY A 592 20.62 -9.30 -27.05
C GLY A 592 20.31 -10.33 -25.94
N PHE A 593 19.78 -9.91 -24.79
CA PHE A 593 19.77 -10.74 -23.58
C PHE A 593 18.45 -10.65 -22.78
N PHE A 594 17.95 -11.79 -22.29
CA PHE A 594 16.76 -11.87 -21.44
C PHE A 594 17.13 -12.17 -19.99
N VAL A 595 16.66 -11.34 -19.05
CA VAL A 595 16.76 -11.60 -17.62
C VAL A 595 15.51 -12.36 -17.17
N THR A 596 15.66 -13.58 -16.65
CA THR A 596 14.51 -14.30 -16.11
C THR A 596 13.96 -13.55 -14.89
N PRO A 597 12.62 -13.51 -14.64
CA PRO A 597 12.07 -12.83 -13.47
C PRO A 597 12.59 -13.40 -12.13
N SER A 598 12.95 -14.69 -12.11
CA SER A 598 13.55 -15.35 -10.95
C SER A 598 15.00 -14.88 -10.69
N ASP A 599 15.82 -14.73 -11.74
CA ASP A 599 17.16 -14.13 -11.62
C ASP A 599 17.06 -12.63 -11.26
N SER A 600 16.09 -11.91 -11.84
CA SER A 600 15.87 -10.47 -11.61
C SER A 600 15.68 -10.16 -10.12
N VAL A 601 14.77 -10.84 -9.43
CA VAL A 601 14.57 -10.63 -7.98
C VAL A 601 15.79 -11.04 -7.15
N ALA A 602 16.51 -12.09 -7.54
CA ALA A 602 17.72 -12.55 -6.85
C ALA A 602 18.85 -11.51 -6.96
N ILE A 603 19.08 -10.97 -8.16
CA ILE A 603 20.08 -9.93 -8.41
C ILE A 603 19.68 -8.62 -7.69
N ILE A 604 18.42 -8.21 -7.75
CA ILE A 604 17.94 -7.04 -7.00
C ILE A 604 18.21 -7.21 -5.49
N ALA A 605 17.92 -8.38 -4.92
CA ALA A 605 18.21 -8.68 -3.52
C ALA A 605 19.73 -8.68 -3.19
N GLN A 606 20.58 -9.17 -4.09
CA GLN A 606 22.04 -9.16 -3.93
C GLN A 606 22.61 -7.74 -3.81
N TYR A 607 22.07 -6.79 -4.58
CA TYR A 607 22.58 -5.41 -4.62
C TYR A 607 21.83 -4.44 -3.70
N ALA A 608 20.64 -4.78 -3.19
CA ALA A 608 19.77 -3.86 -2.46
C ALA A 608 20.47 -3.10 -1.30
N GLU A 609 21.18 -3.79 -0.39
CA GLU A 609 21.88 -3.14 0.72
C GLU A 609 23.07 -2.24 0.29
N LYS A 610 23.44 -2.25 -1.00
CA LYS A 610 24.57 -1.49 -1.58
C LYS A 610 24.14 -0.33 -2.49
N VAL A 611 23.02 -0.45 -3.20
CA VAL A 611 22.63 0.50 -4.28
C VAL A 611 21.26 1.15 -4.10
N ILE A 612 20.45 0.69 -3.14
CA ILE A 612 19.12 1.23 -2.88
C ILE A 612 19.13 1.83 -1.46
N PRO A 613 19.15 3.17 -1.31
CA PRO A 613 19.19 3.85 -0.01
C PRO A 613 18.21 3.31 1.02
N PHE A 614 16.99 2.95 0.60
CA PHE A 614 15.95 2.37 1.46
C PHE A 614 16.34 1.05 2.16
N PHE A 615 17.27 0.28 1.60
CA PHE A 615 17.77 -0.98 2.17
C PHE A 615 19.21 -0.90 2.65
N MET A 616 19.88 0.26 2.53
CA MET A 616 21.22 0.43 3.07
C MET A 616 21.23 0.24 4.60
N LYS A 617 22.40 -0.12 5.13
CA LYS A 617 22.62 -0.11 6.57
C LYS A 617 23.05 1.29 6.99
N ASN A 618 22.45 1.78 8.06
CA ASN A 618 22.85 3.01 8.73
C ASN A 618 24.23 2.82 9.40
N LYS A 619 24.88 3.93 9.76
CA LYS A 619 26.21 3.93 10.43
C LYS A 619 26.22 3.20 11.77
N ASP A 620 25.08 3.07 12.43
CA ASP A 620 24.87 2.33 13.68
C ASP A 620 24.58 0.82 13.45
N GLY A 621 24.59 0.36 12.20
CA GLY A 621 24.27 -1.02 11.82
C GLY A 621 22.77 -1.32 11.70
N THR A 622 21.88 -0.36 11.96
CA THR A 622 20.44 -0.50 11.75
C THR A 622 20.07 -0.41 10.26
N GLY A 623 18.79 -0.58 9.90
CA GLY A 623 18.36 -0.67 8.49
C GLY A 623 18.54 -2.09 7.94
N GLY A 624 19.00 -2.20 6.69
CA GLY A 624 19.23 -3.48 5.99
C GLY A 624 17.96 -4.26 5.64
N LEU A 625 18.12 -5.31 4.81
CA LEU A 625 17.06 -6.26 4.46
C LEU A 625 16.65 -7.07 5.71
N LYS A 626 15.34 -7.27 5.90
CA LYS A 626 14.78 -8.09 6.99
C LYS A 626 14.67 -9.56 6.62
N GLY A 627 14.19 -9.82 5.40
CA GLY A 627 14.05 -11.14 4.82
C GLY A 627 13.66 -11.04 3.34
N LEU A 628 13.65 -12.18 2.67
CA LEU A 628 13.35 -12.31 1.24
C LEU A 628 12.20 -13.31 1.05
N ALA A 629 11.43 -13.20 -0.02
CA ALA A 629 10.39 -14.19 -0.31
C ALA A 629 10.15 -14.38 -1.80
N ARG A 630 9.73 -15.59 -2.16
CA ARG A 630 9.29 -15.92 -3.52
C ARG A 630 8.06 -16.82 -3.47
N SER A 631 7.27 -16.79 -4.53
CA SER A 631 6.22 -17.80 -4.67
C SER A 631 6.85 -19.15 -5.03
N MET A 632 6.24 -20.23 -4.58
CA MET A 632 6.73 -21.60 -4.74
C MET A 632 7.16 -21.97 -6.17
N PRO A 633 6.43 -21.59 -7.24
CA PRO A 633 6.86 -21.88 -8.61
C PRO A 633 8.12 -21.14 -9.05
N THR A 634 8.44 -20.01 -8.43
CA THR A 634 9.60 -19.16 -8.75
C THR A 634 10.89 -19.89 -8.39
N SER A 635 11.92 -19.74 -9.23
CA SER A 635 13.18 -20.47 -9.08
C SER A 635 13.90 -20.13 -7.76
N MET A 636 14.71 -21.08 -7.28
CA MET A 636 15.45 -21.01 -6.02
C MET A 636 16.70 -20.11 -6.09
N ALA A 637 16.88 -19.32 -7.16
CA ALA A 637 17.99 -18.36 -7.27
C ALA A 637 18.00 -17.36 -6.11
N LEU A 638 16.83 -16.92 -5.63
CA LEU A 638 16.69 -16.02 -4.49
C LEU A 638 17.15 -16.68 -3.18
N ASP A 639 16.99 -17.99 -3.02
CA ASP A 639 17.36 -18.76 -1.84
C ASP A 639 18.89 -18.82 -1.70
N SER A 640 19.61 -18.99 -2.82
CA SER A 640 21.08 -18.90 -2.88
C SER A 640 21.58 -17.53 -2.44
N VAL A 641 20.88 -16.46 -2.84
CA VAL A 641 21.17 -15.08 -2.39
C VAL A 641 20.88 -14.88 -0.91
N ALA A 642 19.71 -15.31 -0.43
CA ALA A 642 19.32 -15.24 0.98
C ALA A 642 20.35 -15.94 1.88
N LYS A 643 20.81 -17.13 1.48
CA LYS A 643 21.85 -17.90 2.18
C LYS A 643 23.18 -17.15 2.25
N LYS A 644 23.65 -16.53 1.15
CA LYS A 644 24.91 -15.75 1.11
C LYS A 644 24.81 -14.45 1.93
N LEU A 645 23.62 -13.84 2.01
CA LEU A 645 23.35 -12.63 2.77
C LEU A 645 23.00 -12.88 4.26
N GLY A 646 22.83 -14.15 4.68
CA GLY A 646 22.40 -14.50 6.03
C GLY A 646 20.98 -14.00 6.36
N LYS A 647 20.05 -14.13 5.41
CA LYS A 647 18.65 -13.66 5.53
C LYS A 647 17.69 -14.84 5.47
N ASP A 648 16.56 -14.72 6.16
CA ASP A 648 15.42 -15.63 5.97
C ASP A 648 14.92 -15.56 4.51
N VAL A 649 14.52 -16.71 3.97
CA VAL A 649 13.76 -16.82 2.71
C VAL A 649 12.44 -17.55 2.95
N TYR A 650 11.34 -16.94 2.51
CA TYR A 650 10.00 -17.50 2.62
C TYR A 650 9.52 -18.01 1.25
N GLU A 651 9.20 -19.30 1.17
CA GLU A 651 8.48 -19.88 0.04
C GLU A 651 6.96 -19.80 0.30
N THR A 652 6.26 -18.94 -0.43
CA THR A 652 4.80 -18.72 -0.28
C THR A 652 4.02 -19.35 -1.43
N PRO A 653 2.69 -19.47 -1.37
CA PRO A 653 1.90 -19.72 -2.56
C PRO A 653 1.95 -18.50 -3.50
N THR A 654 1.58 -18.68 -4.77
CA THR A 654 1.43 -17.57 -5.73
C THR A 654 0.26 -16.67 -5.33
N GLY A 655 0.46 -15.36 -5.40
CA GLY A 655 -0.51 -14.35 -4.97
C GLY A 655 0.08 -13.43 -3.92
N TRP A 656 0.12 -12.14 -4.21
CA TRP A 656 0.88 -11.15 -3.44
C TRP A 656 0.45 -11.01 -1.97
N LYS A 657 -0.81 -11.37 -1.64
CA LYS A 657 -1.37 -11.35 -0.27
C LYS A 657 -0.52 -12.08 0.79
N TYR A 658 0.21 -13.13 0.42
CA TYR A 658 1.06 -13.86 1.37
C TYR A 658 2.35 -13.07 1.71
N PHE A 659 2.86 -12.28 0.76
CA PHE A 659 3.97 -11.38 1.04
C PHE A 659 3.52 -10.19 1.88
N THR A 660 2.32 -9.66 1.68
CA THR A 660 1.84 -8.49 2.45
C THR A 660 1.73 -8.80 3.94
N ASN A 661 1.30 -10.00 4.32
CA ASN A 661 1.34 -10.49 5.72
C ASN A 661 2.78 -10.41 6.29
N LEU A 662 3.76 -10.94 5.57
CA LEU A 662 5.17 -10.93 5.99
C LEU A 662 5.77 -9.50 6.03
N MET A 663 5.34 -8.60 5.14
CA MET A 663 5.75 -7.20 5.12
C MET A 663 5.17 -6.43 6.32
N ASP A 664 3.89 -6.63 6.64
CA ASP A 664 3.22 -5.97 7.78
C ASP A 664 3.78 -6.46 9.13
N ALA A 665 4.18 -7.74 9.20
CA ALA A 665 4.94 -8.28 10.34
C ALA A 665 6.43 -7.87 10.37
N GLY A 666 6.92 -7.08 9.41
CA GLY A 666 8.31 -6.62 9.36
C GLY A 666 9.35 -7.72 9.06
N ARG A 667 8.92 -8.89 8.57
CA ARG A 667 9.78 -10.05 8.27
C ARG A 667 10.31 -10.08 6.83
N LEU A 668 9.71 -9.28 5.95
CA LEU A 668 10.00 -9.29 4.51
C LEU A 668 10.37 -7.90 4.01
N SER A 669 11.46 -7.81 3.25
CA SER A 669 11.88 -6.60 2.55
C SER A 669 11.61 -6.68 1.04
N ILE A 670 12.13 -7.69 0.35
CA ILE A 670 12.03 -7.83 -1.12
C ILE A 670 11.43 -9.19 -1.48
N CYS A 671 10.52 -9.20 -2.46
CA CYS A 671 9.93 -10.44 -2.96
C CYS A 671 9.61 -10.40 -4.46
N GLY A 672 9.41 -11.58 -5.04
CA GLY A 672 9.14 -11.73 -6.46
C GLY A 672 8.36 -12.99 -6.82
N GLU A 673 7.81 -12.97 -8.03
CA GLU A 673 7.08 -14.06 -8.66
C GLU A 673 7.61 -14.24 -10.09
N GLU A 674 7.83 -15.49 -10.50
CA GLU A 674 8.24 -15.87 -11.86
C GLU A 674 7.37 -15.27 -12.98
N SER A 675 6.11 -14.94 -12.66
CA SER A 675 5.16 -14.26 -13.53
C SER A 675 5.45 -12.76 -13.66
N PHE A 676 6.71 -12.41 -13.95
CA PHE A 676 7.18 -11.03 -14.17
C PHE A 676 6.92 -10.08 -12.98
N GLY A 677 6.79 -10.61 -11.78
CA GLY A 677 6.42 -9.86 -10.59
C GLY A 677 7.62 -9.56 -9.68
N THR A 678 7.80 -8.31 -9.29
CA THR A 678 8.83 -7.94 -8.31
C THR A 678 8.36 -6.74 -7.50
N GLY A 679 8.78 -6.66 -6.24
CA GLY A 679 8.39 -5.58 -5.36
C GLY A 679 9.03 -5.68 -3.98
N SER A 680 8.66 -4.76 -3.10
CA SER A 680 9.21 -4.68 -1.76
C SER A 680 8.26 -3.97 -0.80
N MET A 681 8.61 -3.95 0.49
CA MET A 681 7.79 -3.42 1.59
C MET A 681 7.42 -1.92 1.52
N HIS A 682 7.86 -1.17 0.49
CA HIS A 682 7.50 0.23 0.27
C HIS A 682 5.98 0.41 0.02
N VAL A 683 5.40 -0.47 -0.78
CA VAL A 683 3.95 -0.60 -1.01
C VAL A 683 3.44 -1.99 -0.58
N ARG A 684 2.21 -2.35 -0.94
CA ARG A 684 1.62 -3.67 -0.69
C ARG A 684 1.11 -4.34 -1.98
N GLU A 685 1.69 -3.96 -3.10
CA GLU A 685 1.51 -4.57 -4.42
C GLU A 685 2.89 -4.87 -5.03
N LYS A 686 2.91 -5.56 -6.18
CA LYS A 686 4.08 -5.56 -7.05
C LYS A 686 4.25 -4.18 -7.68
N ASP A 687 5.46 -3.88 -8.14
CA ASP A 687 5.76 -2.59 -8.77
C ASP A 687 6.77 -2.76 -9.92
N GLY A 688 6.28 -2.60 -11.15
CA GLY A 688 7.09 -2.77 -12.35
C GLY A 688 8.15 -1.69 -12.53
N LEU A 689 7.80 -0.42 -12.28
CA LEU A 689 8.73 0.70 -12.41
C LEU A 689 9.75 0.74 -11.27
N TRP A 690 9.39 0.33 -10.06
CA TRP A 690 10.34 0.11 -8.96
C TRP A 690 11.40 -0.94 -9.34
N ALA A 691 11.01 -2.03 -10.01
CA ALA A 691 11.97 -3.05 -10.46
C ALA A 691 12.91 -2.51 -11.55
N VAL A 692 12.40 -1.67 -12.46
CA VAL A 692 13.23 -0.93 -13.44
C VAL A 692 14.21 0.02 -12.74
N LEU A 693 13.75 0.80 -11.75
CA LEU A 693 14.59 1.70 -10.95
C LEU A 693 15.65 0.93 -10.15
N CYS A 694 15.36 -0.29 -9.66
CA CYS A 694 16.36 -1.17 -9.07
C CYS A 694 17.46 -1.51 -10.08
N TRP A 695 17.10 -1.96 -11.28
CA TRP A 695 18.08 -2.28 -12.33
C TRP A 695 18.90 -1.08 -12.78
N LEU A 696 18.29 0.09 -12.96
CA LEU A 696 19.01 1.32 -13.27
C LEU A 696 19.94 1.75 -12.13
N SER A 697 19.56 1.55 -10.86
CA SER A 697 20.44 1.80 -9.71
C SER A 697 21.64 0.85 -9.69
N ILE A 698 21.43 -0.44 -10.02
CA ILE A 698 22.51 -1.42 -10.17
C ILE A 698 23.44 -1.02 -11.31
N LEU A 699 22.92 -0.66 -12.48
CA LEU A 699 23.72 -0.22 -13.63
C LEU A 699 24.51 1.05 -13.31
N ALA A 700 23.91 2.02 -12.63
CA ALA A 700 24.59 3.26 -12.22
C ALA A 700 25.74 2.97 -11.25
N TYR A 701 25.50 2.15 -10.20
CA TYR A 701 26.54 1.72 -9.27
C TYR A 701 27.66 0.93 -9.97
N ARG A 702 27.30 -0.03 -10.84
CA ARG A 702 28.26 -0.88 -11.57
C ARG A 702 29.13 -0.13 -12.56
N ASN A 703 28.74 1.09 -12.94
CA ASN A 703 29.48 1.98 -13.82
C ASN A 703 30.04 3.23 -13.08
N GLY A 704 30.11 3.21 -11.75
CA GLY A 704 30.78 4.25 -10.97
C GLY A 704 30.06 5.60 -10.92
N LEU A 705 28.72 5.61 -11.02
CA LEU A 705 27.91 6.84 -11.04
C LEU A 705 27.24 7.16 -9.70
N MET A 706 27.58 6.43 -8.62
CA MET A 706 26.92 6.47 -7.31
C MET A 706 27.85 6.95 -6.20
N ASP A 707 28.25 8.21 -6.29
CA ASP A 707 29.06 8.91 -5.28
C ASP A 707 28.20 9.82 -4.37
N ASN A 708 28.81 10.36 -3.31
CA ASN A 708 28.25 11.39 -2.41
C ASN A 708 26.83 11.12 -1.87
N VAL A 709 26.45 9.85 -1.75
CA VAL A 709 25.07 9.38 -1.51
C VAL A 709 24.40 10.07 -0.32
N GLU A 710 25.11 10.29 0.79
CA GLU A 710 24.53 10.96 1.96
C GLU A 710 24.15 12.42 1.69
N GLU A 711 25.03 13.18 1.03
CA GLU A 711 24.82 14.60 0.71
C GLU A 711 23.76 14.76 -0.39
N GLU A 712 23.88 13.99 -1.46
CA GLU A 712 22.95 14.02 -2.59
C GLU A 712 21.53 13.58 -2.18
N LEU A 713 21.40 12.64 -1.23
CA LEU A 713 20.12 12.34 -0.60
C LEU A 713 19.62 13.54 0.22
N GLU A 714 20.41 14.14 1.11
CA GLU A 714 19.96 15.32 1.86
C GLU A 714 19.56 16.51 0.96
N MET A 715 20.17 16.66 -0.22
CA MET A 715 19.72 17.59 -1.26
C MET A 715 18.35 17.19 -1.85
N GLN A 716 18.22 15.94 -2.33
CA GLN A 716 16.98 15.39 -2.88
C GLN A 716 15.82 15.49 -1.90
N LYS A 717 16.09 15.30 -0.61
CA LYS A 717 15.15 15.49 0.52
C LYS A 717 14.66 16.94 0.67
N ARG A 718 15.53 17.93 0.42
CA ARG A 718 15.17 19.37 0.39
C ARG A 718 14.50 19.80 -0.92
N GLY A 719 14.37 18.89 -1.90
CA GLY A 719 13.91 19.20 -3.25
C GLY A 719 14.97 19.87 -4.13
N GLU A 720 16.23 19.86 -3.69
CA GLU A 720 17.37 20.37 -4.45
C GLU A 720 17.82 19.31 -5.47
N THR A 721 18.20 19.75 -6.67
CA THR A 721 18.90 18.92 -7.64
C THR A 721 20.40 19.18 -7.51
N PRO A 722 21.25 18.17 -7.23
CA PRO A 722 22.69 18.35 -7.28
C PRO A 722 23.13 18.73 -8.69
N ALA A 723 24.17 19.57 -8.78
CA ALA A 723 24.79 19.92 -10.06
C ALA A 723 25.43 18.66 -10.64
N ILE A 724 24.81 18.09 -11.67
CA ILE A 724 25.34 16.92 -12.36
C ILE A 724 26.42 17.40 -13.33
N PRO A 725 27.68 16.93 -13.21
CA PRO A 725 28.71 17.18 -14.21
C PRO A 725 28.22 16.64 -15.57
N SER A 726 28.57 17.31 -16.66
CA SER A 726 28.32 16.79 -18.01
C SER A 726 28.83 15.35 -18.09
N PRO A 727 27.96 14.35 -18.33
CA PRO A 727 28.35 12.97 -18.12
C PRO A 727 29.40 12.55 -19.14
N GLU A 728 30.58 12.21 -18.63
CA GLU A 728 31.70 11.74 -19.44
C GLU A 728 31.38 10.39 -20.10
N LYS A 729 32.09 10.09 -21.19
CA LYS A 729 31.94 8.83 -21.90
C LYS A 729 32.53 7.69 -21.06
N ILE A 730 31.68 6.80 -20.59
CA ILE A 730 32.08 5.55 -19.91
C ILE A 730 32.72 4.63 -20.96
N GLU A 731 34.02 4.35 -20.84
CA GLU A 731 34.76 3.53 -21.82
C GLU A 731 34.42 2.03 -21.75
N ASN A 732 34.33 1.48 -20.54
CA ASN A 732 34.12 0.06 -20.27
C ASN A 732 32.76 -0.16 -19.58
N PHE A 733 31.67 0.11 -20.31
CA PHE A 733 30.32 0.03 -19.74
C PHE A 733 29.93 -1.40 -19.35
N VAL A 734 29.65 -1.63 -18.07
CA VAL A 734 29.15 -2.90 -17.52
C VAL A 734 27.65 -3.00 -17.79
N GLY A 735 27.29 -3.87 -18.74
CA GLY A 735 25.90 -4.12 -19.16
C GLY A 735 25.16 -5.21 -18.36
N VAL A 736 23.85 -5.31 -18.60
CA VAL A 736 22.94 -6.28 -17.95
C VAL A 736 23.45 -7.72 -18.06
N GLN A 737 23.82 -8.17 -19.26
CA GLN A 737 24.32 -9.53 -19.48
C GLN A 737 25.53 -9.85 -18.59
N GLN A 738 26.51 -8.95 -18.52
CA GLN A 738 27.71 -9.16 -17.70
C GLN A 738 27.35 -9.31 -16.21
N ILE A 739 26.43 -8.47 -15.70
CA ILE A 739 25.97 -8.55 -14.30
C ILE A 739 25.33 -9.91 -14.01
N VAL A 740 24.53 -10.43 -14.95
CA VAL A 740 23.84 -11.73 -14.81
C VAL A 740 24.81 -12.91 -14.95
N GLU A 741 25.79 -12.84 -15.85
CA GLU A 741 26.82 -13.87 -15.99
C GLU A 741 27.78 -13.92 -14.81
N GLU A 742 28.11 -12.77 -14.22
CA GLU A 742 28.84 -12.69 -12.95
C GLU A 742 28.01 -13.26 -11.81
N PHE A 743 26.71 -12.93 -11.72
CA PHE A 743 25.79 -13.54 -10.76
C PHE A 743 25.77 -15.08 -10.87
N TRP A 744 25.65 -15.63 -12.07
CA TRP A 744 25.68 -17.09 -12.26
C TRP A 744 27.02 -17.74 -11.86
N LYS A 745 28.16 -17.05 -12.00
CA LYS A 745 29.46 -17.52 -11.48
C LYS A 745 29.49 -17.52 -9.95
N ASP A 746 28.81 -16.56 -9.32
CA ASP A 746 28.84 -16.29 -7.88
C ASP A 746 27.84 -17.15 -7.05
N PHE A 747 26.80 -17.68 -7.70
CA PHE A 747 25.68 -18.41 -7.07
C PHE A 747 25.28 -19.72 -7.77
N GLY A 748 25.85 -20.02 -8.94
CA GLY A 748 25.29 -21.00 -9.88
C GLY A 748 24.16 -20.40 -10.72
N ARG A 749 23.72 -21.13 -11.74
CA ARG A 749 22.58 -20.79 -12.59
C ARG A 749 21.42 -21.73 -12.34
N ASN A 750 20.28 -21.18 -11.92
CA ASN A 750 19.00 -21.88 -11.88
C ASN A 750 18.35 -21.77 -13.27
N TYR A 751 18.64 -22.72 -14.15
CA TYR A 751 17.95 -22.84 -15.43
C TYR A 751 16.45 -23.01 -15.19
N TYR A 752 15.65 -22.16 -15.81
CA TYR A 752 14.21 -22.05 -15.54
C TYR A 752 13.42 -21.86 -16.83
N MET A 753 12.27 -22.56 -16.95
CA MET A 753 11.27 -22.34 -18.00
C MET A 753 9.86 -22.63 -17.47
N ARG A 754 8.84 -21.92 -17.99
CA ARG A 754 7.41 -22.19 -17.76
C ARG A 754 6.70 -22.53 -19.07
N TYR A 755 5.89 -23.58 -19.06
CA TYR A 755 4.97 -23.97 -20.13
C TYR A 755 3.53 -23.76 -19.66
N ASP A 756 2.78 -22.92 -20.36
CA ASP A 756 1.36 -22.67 -20.08
C ASP A 756 0.48 -23.35 -21.14
N TYR A 757 -0.45 -24.19 -20.68
CA TYR A 757 -1.46 -24.85 -21.50
C TYR A 757 -2.80 -24.18 -21.21
N GLU A 758 -3.13 -23.16 -22.00
CA GLU A 758 -4.30 -22.30 -21.79
C GLU A 758 -5.56 -22.83 -22.48
N ASN A 759 -6.72 -22.36 -22.01
CA ASN A 759 -8.05 -22.63 -22.58
C ASN A 759 -8.33 -24.14 -22.74
N LYS A 760 -7.95 -24.94 -21.74
CA LYS A 760 -8.17 -26.40 -21.71
C LYS A 760 -9.45 -26.76 -20.96
N SER A 761 -9.93 -27.98 -21.17
CA SER A 761 -11.09 -28.52 -20.43
C SER A 761 -10.82 -28.54 -18.92
N SER A 762 -11.63 -27.82 -18.15
CA SER A 762 -11.51 -27.76 -16.67
C SER A 762 -11.66 -29.14 -16.02
N SER A 763 -12.53 -30.01 -16.55
CA SER A 763 -12.71 -31.37 -16.01
C SER A 763 -11.49 -32.24 -16.30
N SER A 764 -10.99 -32.24 -17.54
CA SER A 764 -9.81 -33.02 -17.94
C SER A 764 -8.53 -32.58 -17.21
N ALA A 765 -8.34 -31.26 -17.07
CA ALA A 765 -7.23 -30.71 -16.30
C ALA A 765 -7.31 -31.09 -14.81
N SER A 766 -8.51 -31.05 -14.22
CA SER A 766 -8.74 -31.50 -12.84
C SER A 766 -8.49 -32.99 -12.64
N GLN A 767 -8.82 -33.84 -13.63
CA GLN A 767 -8.51 -35.27 -13.61
C GLN A 767 -7.00 -35.51 -13.65
N MET A 768 -6.25 -34.81 -14.50
CA MET A 768 -4.79 -34.89 -14.56
C MET A 768 -4.14 -34.50 -13.22
N MET A 769 -4.59 -33.39 -12.62
CA MET A 769 -4.12 -32.95 -11.31
C MET A 769 -4.49 -33.93 -10.20
N SER A 770 -5.68 -34.55 -10.27
CA SER A 770 -6.10 -35.58 -9.30
C SER A 770 -5.25 -36.85 -9.40
N MET A 771 -4.87 -37.26 -10.61
CA MET A 771 -3.93 -38.36 -10.83
C MET A 771 -2.56 -38.05 -10.20
N LEU A 772 -1.99 -36.89 -10.51
CA LEU A 772 -0.73 -36.43 -9.91
C LEU A 772 -0.81 -36.35 -8.37
N LYS A 773 -1.93 -35.86 -7.82
CA LYS A 773 -2.16 -35.75 -6.38
C LYS A 773 -2.28 -37.11 -5.69
N SER A 774 -2.80 -38.13 -6.37
CA SER A 774 -2.84 -39.49 -5.80
C SER A 774 -1.44 -40.06 -5.56
N LEU A 775 -0.44 -39.67 -6.37
CA LEU A 775 0.96 -40.10 -6.22
C LEU A 775 1.64 -39.48 -4.98
N THR A 776 1.14 -38.37 -4.43
CA THR A 776 1.75 -37.70 -3.25
C THR A 776 1.45 -38.39 -1.93
N SER A 777 0.42 -39.25 -1.92
CA SER A 777 0.06 -40.10 -0.78
C SER A 777 0.49 -41.56 -0.99
N ALA A 778 1.12 -41.87 -2.13
CA ALA A 778 1.51 -43.21 -2.51
C ALA A 778 2.90 -43.58 -1.95
N SER A 779 3.24 -44.87 -1.93
CA SER A 779 4.57 -45.28 -1.48
C SER A 779 5.66 -44.89 -2.48
N GLN A 780 6.91 -44.86 -2.04
CA GLN A 780 8.07 -44.71 -2.94
C GLN A 780 8.15 -45.80 -4.01
N GLU A 781 7.57 -46.98 -3.77
CA GLU A 781 7.49 -48.05 -4.78
C GLU A 781 6.38 -47.78 -5.81
N ASP A 782 5.25 -47.20 -5.39
CA ASP A 782 4.19 -46.77 -6.31
C ASP A 782 4.66 -45.62 -7.22
N LEU A 783 5.42 -44.66 -6.69
CA LEU A 783 6.05 -43.60 -7.47
C LEU A 783 7.01 -44.18 -8.52
N LYS A 784 7.89 -45.12 -8.13
CA LYS A 784 8.77 -45.84 -9.07
C LYS A 784 7.99 -46.64 -10.12
N LYS A 785 6.88 -47.27 -9.74
CA LYS A 785 6.00 -48.02 -10.64
C LYS A 785 5.34 -47.10 -11.66
N HIS A 786 4.84 -45.93 -11.24
CA HIS A 786 4.31 -44.91 -12.14
C HIS A 786 5.40 -44.41 -13.10
N ILE A 787 6.56 -44.01 -12.60
CA ILE A 787 7.71 -43.58 -13.42
C ILE A 787 8.10 -44.66 -14.44
N LYS A 788 8.16 -45.93 -14.04
CA LYS A 788 8.48 -47.05 -14.94
C LYS A 788 7.42 -47.27 -16.02
N ALA A 789 6.16 -46.94 -15.75
CA ALA A 789 5.04 -47.08 -16.67
C ALA A 789 4.84 -45.88 -17.60
N THR A 790 5.26 -44.67 -17.21
CA THR A 790 5.00 -43.42 -17.94
C THR A 790 6.24 -42.79 -18.56
N VAL A 791 7.41 -42.92 -17.93
CA VAL A 791 8.65 -42.23 -18.36
C VAL A 791 9.56 -43.17 -19.16
N PRO A 792 10.01 -42.77 -20.36
CA PRO A 792 10.98 -43.51 -21.17
C PRO A 792 12.22 -43.98 -20.41
N LYS A 793 12.72 -45.18 -20.76
CA LYS A 793 13.89 -45.82 -20.11
C LYS A 793 15.14 -44.94 -20.11
N GLU A 794 15.36 -44.19 -21.19
CA GLU A 794 16.50 -43.28 -21.36
C GLU A 794 16.45 -42.13 -20.35
N LEU A 795 15.30 -41.44 -20.25
CA LEU A 795 15.13 -40.30 -19.34
C LEU A 795 15.28 -40.70 -17.87
N ARG A 796 14.66 -41.82 -17.45
CA ARG A 796 14.81 -42.35 -16.08
C ARG A 796 16.18 -42.99 -15.79
N GLY A 797 17.06 -43.09 -16.79
CA GLY A 797 18.47 -43.41 -16.62
C GLY A 797 19.33 -42.18 -16.32
N LYS A 798 18.92 -40.99 -16.80
CA LYS A 798 19.59 -39.70 -16.58
C LYS A 798 19.08 -38.96 -15.34
N LEU A 799 17.76 -38.97 -15.14
CA LEU A 799 17.06 -38.21 -14.09
C LEU A 799 16.36 -39.17 -13.14
N GLN A 800 16.64 -39.03 -11.84
CA GLN A 800 16.01 -39.79 -10.77
C GLN A 800 15.15 -38.83 -9.94
N ALA A 801 13.83 -39.08 -9.92
CA ALA A 801 12.94 -38.34 -9.05
C ALA A 801 13.00 -38.89 -7.62
N GLU A 802 13.16 -37.99 -6.65
CA GLU A 802 13.42 -38.35 -5.24
C GLU A 802 12.13 -38.34 -4.40
N LYS A 803 11.26 -37.36 -4.66
CA LYS A 803 10.05 -37.09 -3.89
C LYS A 803 9.02 -36.38 -4.77
N ILE A 804 7.74 -36.64 -4.51
CA ILE A 804 6.63 -35.81 -4.97
C ILE A 804 5.84 -35.31 -3.75
N ASP A 805 5.39 -34.05 -3.74
CA ASP A 805 4.43 -33.54 -2.74
C ASP A 805 3.40 -32.57 -3.33
N VAL A 806 2.37 -32.29 -2.54
CA VAL A 806 1.49 -31.12 -2.72
C VAL A 806 2.05 -30.01 -1.84
N PHE A 807 2.26 -28.84 -2.42
CA PHE A 807 2.68 -27.67 -1.66
C PHE A 807 1.55 -27.17 -0.76
N LYS A 808 1.88 -27.05 0.52
CA LYS A 808 1.03 -26.54 1.58
C LYS A 808 1.82 -25.47 2.34
N TYR A 809 1.18 -24.33 2.56
CA TYR A 809 1.74 -23.21 3.30
C TYR A 809 0.90 -22.95 4.55
N THR A 810 1.56 -22.82 5.69
CA THR A 810 0.97 -22.26 6.90
C THR A 810 1.59 -20.89 7.10
N ASP A 811 0.77 -19.84 7.10
CA ASP A 811 1.26 -18.48 7.26
C ASP A 811 1.87 -18.30 8.66
N PRO A 812 3.12 -17.82 8.77
CA PRO A 812 3.82 -17.75 10.05
C PRO A 812 3.42 -16.52 10.88
N ILE A 813 2.45 -15.71 10.42
CA ILE A 813 1.92 -14.52 11.10
C ILE A 813 0.54 -14.81 11.69
N ASP A 814 -0.41 -15.25 10.86
CA ASP A 814 -1.82 -15.46 11.25
C ASP A 814 -2.21 -16.94 11.44
N GLY A 815 -1.33 -17.89 11.09
CA GLY A 815 -1.57 -19.32 11.20
C GLY A 815 -2.55 -19.90 10.16
N SER A 816 -3.01 -19.08 9.20
CA SER A 816 -3.88 -19.55 8.12
C SER A 816 -3.18 -20.58 7.23
N VAL A 817 -3.96 -21.50 6.66
CA VAL A 817 -3.43 -22.64 5.91
C VAL A 817 -3.93 -22.59 4.47
N ALA A 818 -2.99 -22.41 3.54
CA ALA A 818 -3.20 -22.55 2.11
C ALA A 818 -2.71 -23.93 1.66
N ASP A 819 -3.64 -24.88 1.51
CA ASP A 819 -3.38 -26.23 1.00
C ASP A 819 -3.62 -26.29 -0.53
N ASP A 820 -3.19 -27.38 -1.17
CA ASP A 820 -3.40 -27.65 -2.61
C ASP A 820 -2.81 -26.61 -3.59
N GLN A 821 -1.71 -25.95 -3.22
CA GLN A 821 -1.18 -24.77 -3.94
C GLN A 821 -0.31 -25.10 -5.16
N GLY A 822 -0.07 -26.39 -5.43
CA GLY A 822 0.65 -26.91 -6.59
C GLY A 822 1.35 -28.23 -6.26
N ILE A 823 1.58 -29.07 -7.26
CA ILE A 823 2.25 -30.37 -7.10
C ILE A 823 3.71 -30.23 -7.52
N ARG A 824 4.65 -30.77 -6.74
CA ARG A 824 6.10 -30.64 -6.96
C ARG A 824 6.75 -32.01 -7.02
N LEU A 825 7.55 -32.26 -8.05
CA LEU A 825 8.40 -33.44 -8.22
C LEU A 825 9.87 -32.99 -8.14
N TYR A 826 10.64 -33.61 -7.25
CA TYR A 826 12.02 -33.23 -6.93
C TYR A 826 13.05 -34.17 -7.57
N PHE A 827 14.20 -33.60 -7.91
CA PHE A 827 15.40 -34.25 -8.44
C PHE A 827 16.64 -33.69 -7.71
N PRO A 828 17.78 -34.38 -7.66
CA PRO A 828 18.94 -33.98 -6.84
C PRO A 828 19.48 -32.56 -7.08
N LYS A 829 19.26 -32.01 -8.29
CA LYS A 829 19.60 -30.63 -8.67
C LYS A 829 18.43 -29.92 -9.37
N GLY A 830 17.18 -30.24 -9.05
CA GLY A 830 16.06 -29.58 -9.72
C GLY A 830 14.66 -30.03 -9.34
N ARG A 831 13.67 -29.51 -10.06
CA ARG A 831 12.25 -29.78 -9.81
C ARG A 831 11.36 -29.52 -11.03
N ALA A 832 10.27 -30.27 -11.10
CA ALA A 832 9.14 -30.00 -11.98
C ALA A 832 7.90 -29.70 -11.14
N ILE A 833 7.10 -28.72 -11.54
CA ILE A 833 5.94 -28.24 -10.76
C ILE A 833 4.72 -28.16 -11.68
N TRP A 834 3.56 -28.55 -11.18
CA TRP A 834 2.27 -28.41 -11.87
C TRP A 834 1.31 -27.57 -11.03
N ARG A 835 0.68 -26.59 -11.66
CA ARG A 835 -0.41 -25.80 -11.07
C ARG A 835 -1.58 -25.69 -12.02
N LEU A 836 -2.77 -25.63 -11.44
CA LEU A 836 -4.03 -25.41 -12.15
C LEU A 836 -4.57 -24.03 -11.78
N SER A 837 -4.97 -23.26 -12.78
CA SER A 837 -5.54 -21.92 -12.61
C SER A 837 -6.71 -21.70 -13.57
N GLY A 838 -7.49 -20.65 -13.32
CA GLY A 838 -8.49 -20.16 -14.28
C GLY A 838 -9.72 -21.06 -14.51
N THR A 839 -10.04 -22.02 -13.62
CA THR A 839 -11.10 -23.04 -13.80
C THR A 839 -12.56 -22.54 -13.93
N GLY A 840 -12.77 -21.24 -14.19
CA GLY A 840 -14.07 -20.62 -14.44
C GLY A 840 -14.57 -20.75 -15.88
N SER A 841 -15.35 -19.77 -16.33
CA SER A 841 -16.13 -19.80 -17.57
C SER A 841 -15.32 -19.83 -18.87
N SER A 842 -14.02 -19.56 -18.84
CA SER A 842 -13.13 -19.53 -20.03
C SER A 842 -12.30 -20.80 -20.22
N GLY A 843 -12.50 -21.84 -19.39
CA GLY A 843 -11.66 -23.03 -19.38
C GLY A 843 -10.40 -22.85 -18.53
N ALA A 844 -9.76 -23.97 -18.18
CA ALA A 844 -8.63 -23.98 -17.25
C ALA A 844 -7.27 -23.79 -17.95
N THR A 845 -6.31 -23.26 -17.19
CA THR A 845 -4.90 -23.17 -17.57
C THR A 845 -4.06 -24.06 -16.67
N ILE A 846 -3.34 -25.01 -17.28
CA ILE A 846 -2.31 -25.79 -16.59
C ILE A 846 -0.98 -25.07 -16.79
N ARG A 847 -0.26 -24.81 -15.69
CA ARG A 847 1.10 -24.25 -15.72
C ARG A 847 2.09 -25.30 -15.26
N MET A 848 3.07 -25.58 -16.10
CA MET A 848 4.20 -26.48 -15.80
C MET A 848 5.48 -25.65 -15.68
N TYR A 849 6.24 -25.84 -14.61
CA TYR A 849 7.47 -25.10 -14.34
C TYR A 849 8.62 -26.11 -14.19
N PHE A 850 9.77 -25.80 -14.79
CA PHE A 850 10.93 -26.68 -14.81
C PHE A 850 12.15 -25.92 -14.33
N GLU A 851 12.90 -26.53 -13.41
CA GLU A 851 14.10 -25.94 -12.84
C GLU A 851 15.24 -26.96 -12.72
N LEU A 852 16.43 -26.59 -13.18
CA LEU A 852 17.68 -27.30 -12.94
C LEU A 852 18.76 -26.33 -12.47
N VAL A 853 19.49 -26.70 -11.42
CA VAL A 853 20.60 -25.90 -10.87
C VAL A 853 21.92 -26.42 -11.42
N GLU A 854 22.72 -25.50 -11.97
CA GLU A 854 24.04 -25.78 -12.53
C GLU A 854 25.10 -24.87 -11.91
N ASP A 855 26.25 -25.44 -11.57
CA ASP A 855 27.37 -24.77 -10.90
C ASP A 855 28.70 -24.92 -11.68
N ARG A 856 28.74 -25.74 -12.74
CA ARG A 856 29.93 -25.96 -13.56
C ARG A 856 30.13 -24.81 -14.56
N PRO A 857 31.29 -24.11 -14.56
CA PRO A 857 31.50 -22.91 -15.37
C PRO A 857 31.25 -23.08 -16.88
N ASP A 858 31.59 -24.25 -17.43
CA ASP A 858 31.40 -24.60 -18.84
C ASP A 858 29.93 -24.86 -19.23
N TYR A 859 29.05 -25.04 -18.24
CA TYR A 859 27.60 -25.19 -18.42
C TYR A 859 26.79 -23.93 -18.08
N LEU A 860 27.34 -22.92 -17.39
CA LEU A 860 26.58 -21.73 -16.98
C LEU A 860 26.02 -20.93 -18.16
N LEU A 861 26.71 -20.91 -19.31
CA LEU A 861 26.34 -20.11 -20.50
C LEU A 861 25.63 -20.91 -21.60
N LYS A 862 25.16 -22.14 -21.31
CA LYS A 862 24.42 -22.96 -22.27
C LYS A 862 23.00 -22.43 -22.50
N ASN A 863 22.37 -22.91 -23.58
CA ASN A 863 20.98 -22.57 -23.87
C ASN A 863 20.04 -23.27 -22.86
N PRO A 864 19.11 -22.56 -22.22
CA PRO A 864 18.16 -23.17 -21.29
C PRO A 864 17.36 -24.34 -21.88
N LYS A 865 17.01 -24.28 -23.17
CA LYS A 865 16.25 -25.35 -23.84
C LYS A 865 17.02 -26.66 -23.88
N ASP A 866 18.33 -26.61 -24.12
CA ASP A 866 19.19 -27.79 -24.20
C ASP A 866 19.38 -28.43 -22.82
N ILE A 867 19.59 -27.61 -21.78
CA ILE A 867 19.79 -28.09 -20.40
C ILE A 867 18.50 -28.67 -19.82
N LEU A 868 17.35 -28.04 -20.07
CA LEU A 868 16.06 -28.47 -19.53
C LEU A 868 15.36 -29.56 -20.36
N ALA A 869 15.85 -29.88 -21.57
CA ALA A 869 15.20 -30.80 -22.51
C ALA A 869 14.79 -32.15 -21.87
N ASP A 870 15.73 -32.82 -21.19
CA ASP A 870 15.47 -34.12 -20.54
C ASP A 870 14.44 -33.98 -19.39
N LEU A 871 14.46 -32.88 -18.62
CA LEU A 871 13.52 -32.64 -17.52
C LEU A 871 12.11 -32.32 -18.04
N ILE A 872 12.01 -31.49 -19.07
CA ILE A 872 10.73 -31.14 -19.72
C ILE A 872 10.09 -32.40 -20.30
N ALA A 873 10.85 -33.21 -21.05
CA ALA A 873 10.37 -34.47 -21.61
C ALA A 873 9.96 -35.47 -20.51
N TYR A 874 10.72 -35.57 -19.42
CA TYR A 874 10.39 -36.40 -18.26
C TYR A 874 9.05 -35.97 -17.66
N ALA A 875 8.88 -34.67 -17.37
CA ALA A 875 7.72 -34.12 -16.71
C ALA A 875 6.44 -34.24 -17.57
N ILE A 876 6.53 -33.97 -18.88
CA ILE A 876 5.42 -34.14 -19.84
C ILE A 876 4.96 -35.60 -19.89
N ALA A 877 5.89 -36.55 -19.93
CA ALA A 877 5.58 -37.98 -19.90
C ALA A 877 4.97 -38.40 -18.54
N PHE A 878 5.56 -37.94 -17.44
CA PHE A 878 5.15 -38.26 -16.07
C PHE A 878 3.69 -37.85 -15.77
N CYS A 879 3.28 -36.65 -16.22
CA CYS A 879 1.91 -36.17 -16.00
C CYS A 879 0.89 -36.66 -17.05
N LYS A 880 1.33 -37.37 -18.10
CA LYS A 880 0.47 -37.87 -19.19
C LYS A 880 -0.36 -36.77 -19.86
N ILE A 881 0.14 -35.53 -19.93
CA ILE A 881 -0.67 -34.36 -20.32
C ILE A 881 -1.41 -34.55 -21.66
N LYS A 882 -0.77 -35.17 -22.66
CA LYS A 882 -1.38 -35.47 -23.96
C LYS A 882 -2.60 -36.40 -23.87
N GLU A 883 -2.62 -37.34 -22.93
CA GLU A 883 -3.77 -38.25 -22.71
C GLU A 883 -4.96 -37.50 -22.11
N TYR A 884 -4.70 -36.53 -21.21
CA TYR A 884 -5.76 -35.79 -20.52
C TYR A 884 -6.27 -34.58 -21.33
N VAL A 885 -5.38 -33.76 -21.90
CA VAL A 885 -5.75 -32.49 -22.58
C VAL A 885 -5.54 -32.51 -24.10
N GLY A 886 -5.21 -33.66 -24.69
CA GLY A 886 -5.10 -33.86 -26.13
C GLY A 886 -3.85 -33.31 -26.80
N THR A 887 -2.99 -32.59 -26.08
CA THR A 887 -1.74 -32.01 -26.60
C THR A 887 -0.62 -32.01 -25.56
N ASP A 888 0.61 -32.18 -26.04
CA ASP A 888 1.87 -31.96 -25.31
C ASP A 888 2.53 -30.61 -25.69
N ILE A 889 2.03 -29.92 -26.72
CA ILE A 889 2.50 -28.60 -27.14
C ILE A 889 1.85 -27.51 -26.26
N PRO A 890 2.64 -26.67 -25.55
CA PRO A 890 2.11 -25.56 -24.75
C PRO A 890 1.57 -24.42 -25.63
N THR A 891 0.68 -23.60 -25.07
CA THR A 891 0.21 -22.36 -25.70
C THR A 891 1.28 -21.26 -25.62
N VAL A 892 1.93 -21.11 -24.46
CA VAL A 892 2.97 -20.12 -24.20
C VAL A 892 4.17 -20.79 -23.54
N ILE A 893 5.38 -20.33 -23.89
CA ILE A 893 6.64 -20.68 -23.23
C ILE A 893 7.26 -19.39 -22.70
N THR A 894 7.67 -19.39 -21.43
CA THR A 894 8.43 -18.31 -20.76
C THR A 894 9.77 -18.84 -20.28
#